data_AF-A0A2T4XGJ4-F1
#
_entry.id   AF-A0A2T4XGJ4-F1
#
_cell.length_a   1.000
_cell.length_b   1.000
_cell.length_c   1.000
_cell.angle_alpha   90.00
_cell.angle_beta   90.00
_cell.angle_gamma   90.00
#
_symmetry.space_group_name_H-M   'P 1'
#
loop_
_entity.id
_entity.type
_entity.pdbx_description
1 polymer ?
#
loop_
_entity_poly.entity_id
_entity_poly.type
_entity_poly.pdbx_seq_one_letter_code
_entity_poly.pdbx_strand_id
1 'polypeptide(L)'
;MVFVEDGAELWIEPGTVIKAEDGSGNESSGLVISQGGKIYAEGTPDNPIIFTSKFDDLAGSLTYQDRGLWGGVVMLGYAPTNNAGVRQIEGVNEIVGEGDNRADYGGDDPDDSSGVMRYVSIRHTGKAVGDQAGNEIQGLTLGGVGRGTVIEYVESYASNDDGFEWFGGTVDAKYLVSAFNNDDAFDWDEGFNGRGQFWFVIQGTDEAGRMAEMDGAIGDEQGTPYTTPMVANVTYLGDGVANPGQVDGDGSQGLIFRDNSGGVYMNSIFGDFKGQPGAPALTIEDVSAEASEDSRKRLEAGDLKLLNNFWFDFAAGTALEDLVPQEFVRISPNFAGNQITDPQLRGISRDTDGGLDPRLGETSTAWGAADESLYTDMWFDKVSYVGAFGVNNWLRGWTALDQLGFVAPVGTGGTMVTITDASINAGETVIWTADNEYLLDGMVFVEDGAELWIEPGTVIKAEDGSGNESSGLVISQGGKIYAEGTPDNPIIFTSKFDDLAGSLTYQDRGLWGGVVMLGYAPTNNAGVRQIEGVNEIVGEGDNRADYGGDDPDDSSGVMRYVSIRHTGKAVGDQAGNEIQGLTLGGVGRGTVIEYVESYASNDDGFEWFGGTVDAKYLVSAFNNDDAFDWDEGFNGRGQFWFVIQGTDEAGRMAEMDGAIGDEQGTPYTTPMVANVTYLGDGVANPGQVDGDGSQGLIFRDNSGGVYMNSIFGDFKGQPGAPALTIEDVSAEASEDSRKRLEAGDLKLLNNFWFDFAAGTALEDLVPQEFVRISPNFAGNQITDPQLRGISRDTDGGLDPRLADESPARGAADMSLYTDAWFDQVSYVGAFENKNWLRGWTALYALGYANSDDFVTDIEPENEVLPVAVELLQNYPNPFNPATTIQFALPYAQQITLKVYDITGREVAVLAQNQTFGAGSQTVAFDASDLSSGVYIYRLFTQSGSVARSMTLIK
;
A
#
# COMPACT_ATOMS: atom_id res chain seq x y z
N MET A 1 -31.90 5.51 20.83
CA MET A 1 -30.59 5.85 20.22
C MET A 1 -29.61 6.42 21.24
N VAL A 2 -28.31 6.25 20.98
CA VAL A 2 -27.17 6.83 21.73
C VAL A 2 -26.53 7.89 20.84
N PHE A 3 -26.20 9.06 21.40
CA PHE A 3 -25.64 10.19 20.67
C PHE A 3 -24.21 10.49 21.12
N VAL A 4 -23.32 10.69 20.16
CA VAL A 4 -22.01 11.33 20.35
C VAL A 4 -22.18 12.77 19.88
N GLU A 5 -22.31 13.68 20.83
CA GLU A 5 -22.69 15.07 20.58
C GLU A 5 -21.47 15.96 20.28
N ASP A 6 -21.72 17.22 19.89
CA ASP A 6 -20.69 18.22 19.57
C ASP A 6 -19.59 18.32 20.64
N GLY A 7 -18.34 18.18 20.20
CA GLY A 7 -17.15 18.21 21.06
C GLY A 7 -16.89 16.93 21.85
N ALA A 8 -17.70 15.87 21.67
CA ALA A 8 -17.45 14.55 22.21
C ALA A 8 -16.75 13.64 21.19
N GLU A 9 -15.89 12.76 21.70
CA GLU A 9 -15.18 11.75 20.92
C GLU A 9 -15.47 10.35 21.47
N LEU A 10 -15.78 9.41 20.58
CA LEU A 10 -15.96 7.99 20.90
C LEU A 10 -14.79 7.18 20.35
N TRP A 11 -13.96 6.65 21.24
CA TRP A 11 -12.84 5.77 20.90
C TRP A 11 -13.21 4.31 21.13
N ILE A 12 -12.99 3.45 20.14
CA ILE A 12 -13.32 2.03 20.19
C ILE A 12 -12.08 1.21 19.83
N GLU A 13 -11.66 0.33 20.74
CA GLU A 13 -10.48 -0.52 20.55
C GLU A 13 -10.75 -1.65 19.54
N PRO A 14 -9.74 -2.12 18.78
CA PRO A 14 -9.85 -3.30 17.93
C PRO A 14 -10.45 -4.52 18.65
N GLY A 15 -11.25 -5.31 17.93
CA GLY A 15 -11.90 -6.52 18.46
C GLY A 15 -13.12 -6.25 19.35
N THR A 16 -13.54 -4.99 19.53
CA THR A 16 -14.70 -4.65 20.35
C THR A 16 -16.02 -5.05 19.65
N VAL A 17 -16.92 -5.66 20.41
CA VAL A 17 -18.30 -5.99 19.97
C VAL A 17 -19.30 -5.12 20.72
N ILE A 18 -20.06 -4.31 19.98
CA ILE A 18 -21.10 -3.41 20.48
C ILE A 18 -22.46 -3.98 20.10
N LYS A 19 -23.32 -4.20 21.10
CA LYS A 19 -24.63 -4.81 20.92
C LYS A 19 -25.76 -3.85 21.23
N ALA A 20 -26.64 -3.64 20.25
CA ALA A 20 -27.85 -2.86 20.38
C ALA A 20 -28.97 -3.64 21.08
N GLU A 21 -29.69 -2.97 21.99
CA GLU A 21 -30.90 -3.52 22.59
C GLU A 21 -32.06 -3.52 21.58
N ASP A 22 -33.01 -4.42 21.78
CA ASP A 22 -34.25 -4.44 21.00
C ASP A 22 -35.16 -3.27 21.42
N GLY A 23 -35.78 -2.60 20.47
CA GLY A 23 -36.70 -1.48 20.65
C GLY A 23 -37.49 -1.20 19.37
N SER A 24 -38.52 -0.37 19.41
CA SER A 24 -39.32 -0.03 18.22
C SER A 24 -39.75 1.44 18.22
N GLY A 25 -39.85 2.03 17.04
CA GLY A 25 -40.21 3.44 16.85
C GLY A 25 -39.31 4.37 17.65
N ASN A 26 -39.89 5.19 18.54
CA ASN A 26 -39.11 6.11 19.38
C ASN A 26 -38.20 5.43 20.43
N GLU A 27 -38.35 4.12 20.67
CA GLU A 27 -37.49 3.34 21.57
C GLU A 27 -36.39 2.56 20.81
N SER A 28 -36.28 2.71 19.49
CA SER A 28 -35.28 2.01 18.68
C SER A 28 -33.85 2.34 19.10
N SER A 29 -33.00 1.31 19.15
CA SER A 29 -31.57 1.43 19.40
C SER A 29 -30.82 1.77 18.11
N GLY A 30 -29.81 2.62 18.22
CA GLY A 30 -28.97 3.09 17.12
C GLY A 30 -27.87 3.99 17.69
N LEU A 31 -26.79 4.19 16.93
CA LEU A 31 -25.70 5.09 17.28
C LEU A 31 -25.72 6.28 16.32
N VAL A 32 -25.72 7.49 16.87
CA VAL A 32 -25.70 8.73 16.09
C VAL A 32 -24.49 9.54 16.48
N ILE A 33 -23.61 9.82 15.52
CA ILE A 33 -22.55 10.81 15.63
C ILE A 33 -23.14 12.12 15.11
N SER A 34 -23.56 12.99 16.03
CA SER A 34 -24.16 14.28 15.67
C SER A 34 -23.09 15.24 15.14
N GLN A 35 -23.50 16.29 14.42
CA GLN A 35 -22.61 17.35 13.97
C GLN A 35 -21.64 17.83 15.07
N GLY A 36 -20.34 17.81 14.77
CA GLY A 36 -19.26 18.17 15.70
C GLY A 36 -18.81 17.07 16.67
N GLY A 37 -19.55 15.95 16.75
CA GLY A 37 -19.11 14.73 17.41
C GLY A 37 -18.17 13.91 16.51
N LYS A 38 -17.33 13.07 17.11
CA LYS A 38 -16.38 12.22 16.38
C LYS A 38 -16.35 10.79 16.86
N ILE A 39 -16.10 9.86 15.94
CA ILE A 39 -15.85 8.44 16.23
C ILE A 39 -14.47 8.04 15.74
N TYR A 40 -13.75 7.24 16.54
CA TYR A 40 -12.47 6.64 16.21
C TYR A 40 -12.60 5.13 16.44
N ALA A 41 -13.01 4.42 15.40
CA ALA A 41 -13.21 2.98 15.36
C ALA A 41 -12.22 2.36 14.38
N GLU A 42 -11.03 2.02 14.86
CA GLU A 42 -9.95 1.44 14.07
C GLU A 42 -9.70 0.00 14.48
N GLY A 43 -10.40 -0.94 13.85
CA GLY A 43 -10.14 -2.37 13.97
C GLY A 43 -8.91 -2.80 13.15
N THR A 44 -8.67 -4.11 13.11
CA THR A 44 -7.68 -4.74 12.22
C THR A 44 -8.33 -5.92 11.49
N PRO A 45 -7.73 -6.47 10.41
CA PRO A 45 -8.22 -7.67 9.75
C PRO A 45 -8.54 -8.81 10.73
N ASP A 46 -7.67 -9.05 11.71
CA ASP A 46 -7.84 -10.13 12.68
C ASP A 46 -8.74 -9.75 13.88
N ASN A 47 -8.93 -8.46 14.13
CA ASN A 47 -9.70 -7.94 15.27
C ASN A 47 -10.62 -6.80 14.82
N PRO A 48 -11.65 -7.09 14.01
CA PRO A 48 -12.59 -6.08 13.56
C PRO A 48 -13.45 -5.56 14.72
N ILE A 49 -13.96 -4.34 14.57
CA ILE A 49 -15.00 -3.80 15.44
C ILE A 49 -16.36 -4.21 14.88
N ILE A 50 -17.23 -4.76 15.73
CA ILE A 50 -18.54 -5.28 15.30
C ILE A 50 -19.67 -4.52 15.99
N PHE A 51 -20.54 -3.89 15.22
CA PHE A 51 -21.83 -3.36 15.68
C PHE A 51 -22.95 -4.32 15.27
N THR A 52 -23.71 -4.83 16.24
CA THR A 52 -24.76 -5.82 15.95
C THR A 52 -25.90 -5.78 16.96
N SER A 53 -26.90 -6.64 16.79
CA SER A 53 -27.99 -6.86 17.73
C SER A 53 -27.54 -7.65 18.96
N LYS A 54 -28.21 -7.43 20.11
CA LYS A 54 -28.04 -8.29 21.30
C LYS A 54 -28.35 -9.77 21.06
N PHE A 55 -29.09 -10.09 20.00
CA PHE A 55 -29.46 -11.45 19.63
C PHE A 55 -28.39 -12.17 18.82
N ASP A 56 -27.45 -11.43 18.23
CA ASP A 56 -26.36 -12.01 17.47
C ASP A 56 -25.33 -12.63 18.42
N ASP A 57 -25.11 -13.94 18.31
CA ASP A 57 -24.10 -14.67 19.08
C ASP A 57 -22.73 -14.72 18.40
N LEU A 58 -22.61 -14.14 17.21
CA LEU A 58 -21.43 -14.17 16.33
C LEU A 58 -21.02 -15.58 15.89
N ALA A 59 -21.86 -16.60 16.15
CA ALA A 59 -21.62 -18.00 15.81
C ALA A 59 -22.55 -18.49 14.69
N GLY A 60 -23.16 -17.57 13.95
CA GLY A 60 -24.07 -17.87 12.84
C GLY A 60 -25.44 -18.37 13.27
N SER A 61 -25.89 -18.07 14.50
CA SER A 61 -27.27 -18.34 14.90
C SER A 61 -28.29 -17.44 14.18
N LEU A 62 -27.87 -16.22 13.83
CA LEU A 62 -28.57 -15.34 12.92
C LEU A 62 -28.03 -15.54 11.51
N THR A 63 -28.93 -15.44 10.55
CA THR A 63 -28.63 -15.48 9.11
C THR A 63 -28.91 -14.12 8.49
N TYR A 64 -28.57 -13.93 7.21
CA TYR A 64 -28.95 -12.69 6.53
C TYR A 64 -30.46 -12.47 6.44
N GLN A 65 -31.30 -13.48 6.71
CA GLN A 65 -32.75 -13.33 6.76
C GLN A 65 -33.23 -12.62 8.04
N ASP A 66 -32.38 -12.54 9.07
CA ASP A 66 -32.68 -11.91 10.35
C ASP A 66 -32.28 -10.42 10.32
N ARG A 67 -32.83 -9.67 9.36
CA ARG A 67 -32.60 -8.22 9.18
C ARG A 67 -33.48 -7.39 10.11
N GLY A 68 -33.20 -6.08 10.25
CA GLY A 68 -34.10 -5.12 10.91
C GLY A 68 -34.15 -5.27 12.44
N LEU A 69 -33.08 -5.74 13.06
CA LEU A 69 -33.06 -6.01 14.50
C LEU A 69 -32.77 -4.75 15.33
N TRP A 70 -32.09 -3.76 14.76
CA TRP A 70 -31.81 -2.45 15.33
C TRP A 70 -31.64 -1.39 14.23
N GLY A 71 -31.56 -0.11 14.60
CA GLY A 71 -31.54 1.00 13.65
C GLY A 71 -30.32 0.95 12.75
N GLY A 72 -29.13 1.21 13.28
CA GLY A 72 -27.90 1.30 12.51
C GLY A 72 -26.96 2.36 13.07
N VAL A 73 -25.98 2.75 12.27
CA VAL A 73 -25.03 3.82 12.61
C VAL A 73 -25.27 5.02 11.70
N VAL A 74 -25.38 6.20 12.29
CA VAL A 74 -25.62 7.47 11.59
C VAL A 74 -24.46 8.41 11.90
N MET A 75 -23.85 9.01 10.87
CA MET A 75 -22.85 10.06 11.02
C MET A 75 -23.31 11.33 10.33
N LEU A 76 -23.26 12.44 11.07
CA LEU A 76 -23.76 13.73 10.62
C LEU A 76 -22.63 14.76 10.67
N GLY A 77 -22.32 15.38 9.54
CA GLY A 77 -21.22 16.32 9.38
C GLY A 77 -21.64 17.69 8.86
N TYR A 78 -20.66 18.57 8.74
CA TYR A 78 -20.79 19.97 8.28
C TYR A 78 -20.55 20.15 6.78
N ALA A 79 -20.39 19.08 6.00
CA ALA A 79 -20.16 19.19 4.57
C ALA A 79 -21.41 19.61 3.80
N PRO A 80 -21.25 20.27 2.65
CA PRO A 80 -22.38 20.78 1.89
C PRO A 80 -23.34 19.71 1.40
N THR A 81 -24.62 20.06 1.39
CA THR A 81 -25.67 19.36 0.63
C THR A 81 -26.24 20.33 -0.41
N ASN A 82 -27.01 19.84 -1.36
CA ASN A 82 -27.65 20.68 -2.38
C ASN A 82 -28.90 21.43 -1.87
N ASN A 83 -29.26 21.21 -0.62
CA ASN A 83 -30.36 21.86 0.06
C ASN A 83 -29.90 23.13 0.79
N ALA A 84 -30.77 24.14 0.88
CA ALA A 84 -30.43 25.38 1.56
C ALA A 84 -30.43 25.21 3.09
N GLY A 85 -29.26 25.29 3.71
CA GLY A 85 -29.09 25.28 5.17
C GLY A 85 -28.91 23.88 5.74
N VAL A 86 -29.20 23.75 7.03
CA VAL A 86 -29.08 22.49 7.79
C VAL A 86 -30.39 21.71 7.68
N ARG A 87 -30.31 20.40 7.48
CA ARG A 87 -31.45 19.47 7.49
C ARG A 87 -31.36 18.55 8.69
N GLN A 88 -32.48 17.89 9.01
CA GLN A 88 -32.50 16.87 10.05
C GLN A 88 -32.71 15.51 9.41
N ILE A 89 -31.88 14.53 9.78
CA ILE A 89 -31.99 13.18 9.24
C ILE A 89 -33.32 12.55 9.68
N GLU A 90 -33.98 11.91 8.71
CA GLU A 90 -35.30 11.32 8.91
C GLU A 90 -35.28 10.21 9.99
N GLY A 91 -36.39 10.06 10.70
CA GLY A 91 -36.52 9.13 11.81
C GLY A 91 -35.83 9.59 13.10
N VAL A 92 -34.56 10.01 13.04
CA VAL A 92 -33.81 10.52 14.22
C VAL A 92 -34.41 11.83 14.71
N ASN A 93 -34.81 12.72 13.79
CA ASN A 93 -35.48 13.98 14.10
C ASN A 93 -36.77 13.79 14.94
N GLU A 94 -37.51 12.71 14.69
CA GLU A 94 -38.71 12.35 15.47
C GLU A 94 -38.36 11.89 16.89
N ILE A 95 -37.23 11.20 17.05
CA ILE A 95 -36.73 10.71 18.34
C ILE A 95 -36.25 11.87 19.22
N VAL A 96 -35.51 12.83 18.65
CA VAL A 96 -34.97 13.97 19.41
C VAL A 96 -36.00 15.08 19.61
N GLY A 97 -36.96 15.19 18.69
CA GLY A 97 -38.04 16.17 18.71
C GLY A 97 -37.68 17.50 18.02
N GLU A 98 -38.72 18.26 17.65
CA GLU A 98 -38.59 19.51 16.90
C GLU A 98 -37.69 20.54 17.64
N GLY A 99 -36.66 21.04 16.95
CA GLY A 99 -35.74 22.06 17.45
C GLY A 99 -34.53 21.53 18.23
N ASP A 100 -34.33 20.20 18.29
CA ASP A 100 -33.10 19.57 18.77
C ASP A 100 -32.15 19.32 17.60
N ASN A 101 -30.89 19.75 17.75
CA ASN A 101 -29.89 19.74 16.67
C ASN A 101 -29.10 18.43 16.57
N ARG A 102 -29.41 17.42 17.37
CA ARG A 102 -28.64 16.15 17.35
C ARG A 102 -28.90 15.30 16.11
N ALA A 103 -29.95 15.62 15.36
CA ALA A 103 -30.27 15.04 14.05
C ALA A 103 -29.80 15.91 12.88
N ASP A 104 -29.17 17.05 13.15
CA ASP A 104 -28.80 18.03 12.14
C ASP A 104 -27.61 17.55 11.29
N TYR A 105 -27.68 17.75 9.97
CA TYR A 105 -26.58 17.57 9.02
C TYR A 105 -26.57 18.63 7.92
N GLY A 106 -25.44 18.74 7.24
CA GLY A 106 -25.21 19.72 6.19
C GLY A 106 -24.60 21.02 6.70
N GLY A 107 -23.79 21.67 5.87
CA GLY A 107 -23.11 22.91 6.21
C GLY A 107 -22.33 23.49 5.02
N ASP A 108 -21.22 24.15 5.31
CA ASP A 108 -20.36 24.78 4.30
C ASP A 108 -18.90 24.28 4.35
N ASP A 109 -18.62 23.21 5.10
CA ASP A 109 -17.27 22.67 5.30
C ASP A 109 -17.07 21.31 4.62
N PRO A 110 -16.67 21.28 3.34
CA PRO A 110 -16.41 20.02 2.64
C PRO A 110 -15.21 19.24 3.21
N ASP A 111 -14.39 19.87 4.06
CA ASP A 111 -13.21 19.24 4.67
C ASP A 111 -13.48 18.77 6.11
N ASP A 112 -14.75 18.83 6.55
CA ASP A 112 -15.19 18.35 7.86
C ASP A 112 -14.77 16.88 8.10
N SER A 113 -14.52 16.57 9.37
CA SER A 113 -14.13 15.23 9.81
C SER A 113 -15.01 14.77 10.98
N SER A 114 -15.83 13.77 10.71
CA SER A 114 -16.61 13.03 11.71
C SER A 114 -15.79 11.88 12.34
N GLY A 115 -14.50 11.76 12.00
CA GLY A 115 -13.56 10.80 12.57
C GLY A 115 -13.13 9.68 11.61
N VAL A 116 -12.92 8.47 12.15
CA VAL A 116 -12.36 7.31 11.45
C VAL A 116 -13.21 6.06 11.71
N MET A 117 -13.58 5.37 10.64
CA MET A 117 -14.03 3.97 10.67
C MET A 117 -13.11 3.13 9.77
N ARG A 118 -12.42 2.16 10.38
CA ARG A 118 -11.58 1.19 9.70
C ARG A 118 -11.77 -0.22 10.24
N TYR A 119 -11.97 -1.21 9.36
CA TYR A 119 -12.25 -2.61 9.73
C TYR A 119 -13.45 -2.73 10.69
N VAL A 120 -14.59 -2.19 10.25
CA VAL A 120 -15.84 -2.13 11.00
C VAL A 120 -16.91 -2.96 10.29
N SER A 121 -17.57 -3.86 11.01
CA SER A 121 -18.68 -4.67 10.50
C SER A 121 -19.97 -4.30 11.23
N ILE A 122 -20.95 -3.79 10.50
CA ILE A 122 -22.27 -3.36 10.97
C ILE A 122 -23.30 -4.39 10.49
N ARG A 123 -24.02 -5.04 11.42
CA ARG A 123 -24.83 -6.23 11.10
C ARG A 123 -26.28 -6.10 11.55
N HIS A 124 -27.21 -6.65 10.75
CA HIS A 124 -28.63 -6.84 11.09
C HIS A 124 -29.41 -5.53 11.38
N THR A 125 -29.11 -4.47 10.62
CA THR A 125 -29.70 -3.10 10.72
C THR A 125 -30.99 -2.94 9.91
N GLY A 126 -31.50 -1.72 9.71
CA GLY A 126 -32.69 -1.46 8.88
C GLY A 126 -33.99 -1.46 9.67
N LYS A 127 -33.95 -1.22 10.98
CA LYS A 127 -35.19 -1.17 11.78
C LYS A 127 -35.84 0.19 11.70
N ALA A 128 -37.16 0.22 11.44
CA ALA A 128 -37.95 1.44 11.49
C ALA A 128 -37.76 2.20 12.82
N VAL A 129 -37.48 3.51 12.72
CA VAL A 129 -37.29 4.42 13.84
C VAL A 129 -38.25 5.60 13.73
N GLY A 130 -38.66 6.18 14.85
CA GLY A 130 -39.72 7.20 14.85
C GLY A 130 -41.14 6.63 14.76
N ASP A 131 -42.13 7.50 14.57
CA ASP A 131 -43.55 7.14 14.51
C ASP A 131 -44.10 7.08 13.06
N GLN A 132 -43.36 7.60 12.08
CA GLN A 132 -43.70 7.50 10.66
C GLN A 132 -43.22 6.16 10.07
N ALA A 133 -43.97 5.66 9.08
CA ALA A 133 -43.63 4.43 8.35
C ALA A 133 -42.73 4.79 7.17
N GLY A 134 -41.66 4.02 6.94
CA GLY A 134 -40.64 4.33 5.93
C GLY A 134 -39.38 5.00 6.50
N ASN A 135 -39.34 5.27 7.81
CA ASN A 135 -38.19 5.87 8.48
C ASN A 135 -37.24 4.79 9.02
N GLU A 136 -36.82 3.87 8.17
CA GLU A 136 -35.79 2.91 8.49
C GLU A 136 -34.41 3.62 8.48
N ILE A 137 -33.46 3.11 9.28
CA ILE A 137 -32.07 3.61 9.30
C ILE A 137 -31.20 2.57 8.65
N GLN A 138 -30.26 3.02 7.82
CA GLN A 138 -29.48 2.14 6.96
C GLN A 138 -28.43 1.37 7.76
N GLY A 139 -27.64 0.53 7.09
CA GLY A 139 -26.41 0.01 7.70
C GLY A 139 -25.52 1.14 8.23
N LEU A 140 -25.07 1.98 7.30
CA LEU A 140 -24.35 3.22 7.61
C LEU A 140 -24.96 4.41 6.86
N THR A 141 -25.50 5.36 7.61
CA THR A 141 -26.03 6.62 7.09
C THR A 141 -24.99 7.74 7.21
N LEU A 142 -24.73 8.45 6.13
CA LEU A 142 -23.72 9.52 6.03
C LEU A 142 -24.38 10.83 5.60
N GLY A 143 -24.81 11.64 6.57
CA GLY A 143 -25.42 12.95 6.30
C GLY A 143 -24.40 14.07 6.31
N GLY A 144 -24.14 14.71 5.17
CA GLY A 144 -23.23 15.87 5.08
C GLY A 144 -21.83 15.58 5.63
N VAL A 145 -21.32 14.35 5.47
CA VAL A 145 -20.00 13.97 6.00
C VAL A 145 -18.90 14.49 5.07
N GLY A 146 -17.88 15.13 5.64
CA GLY A 146 -16.79 15.76 4.89
C GLY A 146 -15.64 14.82 4.54
N ARG A 147 -14.78 15.26 3.60
CA ARG A 147 -13.64 14.46 3.10
C ARG A 147 -12.50 14.30 4.11
N GLY A 148 -12.54 15.01 5.22
CA GLY A 148 -11.63 14.79 6.35
C GLY A 148 -11.98 13.55 7.17
N THR A 149 -13.12 12.90 6.89
CA THR A 149 -13.54 11.64 7.51
C THR A 149 -12.94 10.46 6.77
N VAL A 150 -12.42 9.47 7.50
CA VAL A 150 -11.89 8.23 6.93
C VAL A 150 -12.92 7.13 7.05
N ILE A 151 -13.39 6.59 5.92
CA ILE A 151 -14.27 5.42 5.85
C ILE A 151 -13.59 4.38 4.95
N GLU A 152 -12.97 3.37 5.57
CA GLU A 152 -12.20 2.33 4.86
C GLU A 152 -12.49 0.95 5.45
N TYR A 153 -12.66 -0.10 4.66
CA TYR A 153 -12.95 -1.45 5.20
C TYR A 153 -14.17 -1.43 6.15
N VAL A 154 -15.31 -0.99 5.62
CA VAL A 154 -16.58 -0.97 6.37
C VAL A 154 -17.58 -1.89 5.68
N GLU A 155 -18.23 -2.74 6.46
CA GLU A 155 -19.22 -3.70 5.99
C GLU A 155 -20.59 -3.36 6.59
N SER A 156 -21.60 -3.35 5.73
CA SER A 156 -23.01 -3.45 6.09
C SER A 156 -23.51 -4.84 5.70
N TYR A 157 -23.87 -5.65 6.69
CA TYR A 157 -24.34 -7.02 6.52
C TYR A 157 -25.79 -7.16 6.99
N ALA A 158 -26.67 -7.63 6.11
CA ALA A 158 -28.06 -7.96 6.43
C ALA A 158 -28.89 -6.78 7.01
N SER A 159 -28.72 -5.60 6.43
CA SER A 159 -29.62 -4.46 6.62
C SER A 159 -30.98 -4.72 5.95
N ASN A 160 -32.08 -4.43 6.66
CA ASN A 160 -33.43 -4.53 6.08
C ASN A 160 -33.77 -3.36 5.14
N ASP A 161 -32.89 -2.38 5.10
CA ASP A 161 -32.92 -1.21 4.23
C ASP A 161 -31.57 -1.15 3.49
N ASP A 162 -31.10 0.02 3.10
CA ASP A 162 -29.86 0.16 2.35
C ASP A 162 -28.64 -0.32 3.16
N GLY A 163 -27.63 -0.72 2.39
CA GLY A 163 -26.31 -0.98 2.95
C GLY A 163 -25.66 0.30 3.46
N PHE A 164 -25.56 1.29 2.57
CA PHE A 164 -24.94 2.59 2.79
C PHE A 164 -25.76 3.65 2.08
N GLU A 165 -25.94 4.80 2.72
CA GLU A 165 -26.64 5.91 2.12
C GLU A 165 -25.96 7.25 2.44
N TRP A 166 -25.74 8.06 1.41
CA TRP A 166 -25.20 9.42 1.54
C TRP A 166 -26.28 10.47 1.36
N PHE A 167 -26.49 11.30 2.38
CA PHE A 167 -27.29 12.52 2.26
C PHE A 167 -26.35 13.71 2.07
N GLY A 168 -25.92 13.93 0.83
CA GLY A 168 -24.94 14.95 0.46
C GLY A 168 -23.54 14.70 1.03
N GLY A 169 -22.74 15.75 1.15
CA GLY A 169 -21.37 15.67 1.66
C GLY A 169 -20.33 15.32 0.59
N THR A 170 -19.10 15.11 1.05
CA THR A 170 -17.93 14.90 0.18
C THR A 170 -16.99 13.82 0.71
N VAL A 171 -17.44 12.98 1.64
CA VAL A 171 -16.65 11.90 2.21
C VAL A 171 -16.17 10.95 1.13
N ASP A 172 -14.89 10.59 1.19
CA ASP A 172 -14.31 9.58 0.33
C ASP A 172 -14.31 8.22 1.04
N ALA A 173 -14.49 7.12 0.32
CA ALA A 173 -14.56 5.79 0.92
C ALA A 173 -13.91 4.69 0.06
N LYS A 174 -13.10 3.82 0.70
CA LYS A 174 -12.49 2.65 0.05
C LYS A 174 -12.89 1.34 0.73
N TYR A 175 -12.92 0.23 -0.02
CA TYR A 175 -13.16 -1.12 0.52
C TYR A 175 -14.48 -1.25 1.30
N LEU A 176 -15.59 -0.83 0.69
CA LEU A 176 -16.92 -0.98 1.27
C LEU A 176 -17.55 -2.32 0.89
N VAL A 177 -18.25 -2.97 1.82
CA VAL A 177 -18.96 -4.23 1.60
C VAL A 177 -20.43 -4.06 1.94
N SER A 178 -21.31 -4.21 0.95
CA SER A 178 -22.75 -4.24 1.14
C SER A 178 -23.26 -5.66 0.85
N ALA A 179 -23.52 -6.42 1.92
CA ALA A 179 -23.75 -7.85 1.85
C ALA A 179 -25.16 -8.21 2.34
N PHE A 180 -25.95 -8.81 1.44
CA PHE A 180 -27.29 -9.33 1.70
C PHE A 180 -28.25 -8.31 2.29
N ASN A 181 -28.11 -7.04 1.92
CA ASN A 181 -29.06 -5.99 2.28
C ASN A 181 -30.34 -6.15 1.46
N ASN A 182 -31.48 -5.83 2.08
CA ASN A 182 -32.79 -6.08 1.49
C ASN A 182 -33.14 -5.03 0.43
N ASP A 183 -32.85 -3.76 0.68
CA ASP A 183 -33.07 -2.69 -0.30
C ASP A 183 -31.82 -2.45 -1.16
N ASP A 184 -31.42 -1.21 -1.39
CA ASP A 184 -30.35 -0.87 -2.30
C ASP A 184 -28.98 -1.01 -1.60
N ALA A 185 -27.98 -1.50 -2.35
CA ALA A 185 -26.69 -1.76 -1.72
C ALA A 185 -25.97 -0.47 -1.34
N PHE A 186 -26.08 0.53 -2.21
CA PHE A 186 -25.53 1.86 -2.08
C PHE A 186 -26.56 2.83 -2.65
N ASP A 187 -26.88 3.87 -1.89
CA ASP A 187 -27.72 4.99 -2.30
C ASP A 187 -27.02 6.32 -2.03
N TRP A 188 -27.17 7.31 -2.90
CA TRP A 188 -26.81 8.68 -2.58
C TRP A 188 -27.90 9.65 -3.00
N ASP A 189 -27.96 10.75 -2.27
CA ASP A 189 -28.85 11.87 -2.51
C ASP A 189 -28.16 13.21 -2.16
N GLU A 190 -28.90 14.29 -2.33
CA GLU A 190 -28.67 15.61 -1.78
C GLU A 190 -27.32 16.23 -2.12
N GLY A 191 -26.82 15.98 -3.34
CA GLY A 191 -25.62 16.64 -3.84
C GLY A 191 -24.31 15.97 -3.42
N PHE A 192 -24.31 14.66 -3.17
CA PHE A 192 -23.10 13.93 -2.79
C PHE A 192 -21.99 14.07 -3.85
N ASN A 193 -20.76 14.34 -3.41
CA ASN A 193 -19.60 14.62 -4.26
C ASN A 193 -18.30 13.98 -3.74
N GLY A 194 -18.40 12.81 -3.12
CA GLY A 194 -17.25 12.02 -2.68
C GLY A 194 -16.64 11.12 -3.75
N ARG A 195 -15.58 10.42 -3.38
CA ARG A 195 -14.91 9.40 -4.19
C ARG A 195 -15.05 8.00 -3.59
N GLY A 196 -15.17 6.98 -4.44
CA GLY A 196 -15.34 5.59 -4.04
C GLY A 196 -14.41 4.64 -4.77
N GLN A 197 -13.74 3.70 -4.09
CA GLN A 197 -12.97 2.65 -4.77
C GLN A 197 -13.04 1.29 -4.06
N PHE A 198 -13.03 0.19 -4.83
CA PHE A 198 -13.06 -1.18 -4.31
C PHE A 198 -14.31 -1.51 -3.49
N TRP A 199 -15.48 -1.06 -3.95
CA TRP A 199 -16.74 -1.42 -3.31
C TRP A 199 -17.26 -2.76 -3.81
N PHE A 200 -17.77 -3.59 -2.90
CA PHE A 200 -18.30 -4.91 -3.20
C PHE A 200 -19.75 -5.03 -2.75
N VAL A 201 -20.60 -5.54 -3.63
CA VAL A 201 -22.00 -5.86 -3.35
C VAL A 201 -22.28 -7.32 -3.66
N ILE A 202 -23.03 -7.97 -2.77
CA ILE A 202 -23.68 -9.26 -3.04
C ILE A 202 -25.07 -9.27 -2.44
N GLN A 203 -26.12 -9.33 -3.27
CA GLN A 203 -27.50 -9.37 -2.77
C GLN A 203 -27.93 -10.77 -2.35
N GLY A 204 -28.93 -10.85 -1.45
CA GLY A 204 -29.56 -12.09 -1.03
C GLY A 204 -30.38 -12.74 -2.15
N THR A 205 -30.65 -14.04 -2.01
CA THR A 205 -31.55 -14.76 -2.95
C THR A 205 -33.03 -14.74 -2.49
N ASP A 206 -33.27 -14.23 -1.29
CA ASP A 206 -34.57 -14.19 -0.63
C ASP A 206 -35.33 -12.89 -0.94
N GLU A 207 -34.75 -11.75 -0.57
CA GLU A 207 -35.30 -10.41 -0.67
C GLU A 207 -34.14 -9.48 -1.06
N ALA A 208 -34.33 -8.67 -2.11
CA ALA A 208 -33.32 -7.79 -2.68
C ALA A 208 -33.98 -6.70 -3.54
N GLY A 209 -33.54 -5.45 -3.35
CA GLY A 209 -33.88 -4.28 -4.14
C GLY A 209 -33.05 -4.17 -5.41
N ARG A 210 -32.72 -2.95 -5.81
CA ARG A 210 -31.81 -2.67 -6.92
C ARG A 210 -30.37 -2.90 -6.46
N MET A 211 -29.46 -2.99 -7.44
CA MET A 211 -28.04 -3.00 -7.11
C MET A 211 -27.63 -1.67 -6.49
N ALA A 212 -28.16 -0.56 -7.00
CA ALA A 212 -27.89 0.77 -6.51
C ALA A 212 -28.93 1.77 -7.05
N GLU A 213 -29.30 2.73 -6.21
CA GLU A 213 -30.13 3.89 -6.52
C GLU A 213 -29.30 5.16 -6.34
N MET A 214 -29.50 6.13 -7.22
CA MET A 214 -28.64 7.31 -7.32
C MET A 214 -29.52 8.53 -7.57
N ASP A 215 -29.77 9.27 -6.51
CA ASP A 215 -30.62 10.45 -6.48
C ASP A 215 -29.77 11.74 -6.49
N GLY A 216 -30.21 12.69 -7.30
CA GLY A 216 -29.51 13.96 -7.44
C GLY A 216 -29.97 14.99 -6.42
N ALA A 217 -31.29 15.11 -6.23
CA ALA A 217 -31.91 16.11 -5.36
C ALA A 217 -33.31 15.71 -4.91
N ILE A 218 -33.58 15.80 -3.60
CA ILE A 218 -34.94 15.78 -3.06
C ILE A 218 -35.64 17.13 -3.31
N GLY A 219 -36.18 17.32 -4.52
CA GLY A 219 -37.12 18.39 -4.84
C GLY A 219 -36.57 19.53 -5.70
N ASP A 220 -35.67 20.38 -5.18
CA ASP A 220 -35.06 21.46 -5.99
C ASP A 220 -33.90 20.90 -6.82
N GLU A 221 -34.21 20.42 -8.03
CA GLU A 221 -33.22 19.90 -8.98
C GLU A 221 -32.17 20.94 -9.43
N GLN A 222 -32.34 22.23 -9.08
CA GLN A 222 -31.35 23.29 -9.33
C GLN A 222 -30.46 23.56 -8.12
N GLY A 223 -30.67 22.85 -7.01
CA GLY A 223 -29.83 22.89 -5.82
C GLY A 223 -28.37 22.58 -6.15
N THR A 224 -27.45 23.29 -5.50
CA THR A 224 -26.01 23.09 -5.68
C THR A 224 -25.35 22.79 -4.34
N PRO A 225 -24.36 21.89 -4.28
CA PRO A 225 -23.69 21.26 -5.43
C PRO A 225 -24.53 20.17 -6.11
N TYR A 226 -24.41 20.02 -7.43
CA TYR A 226 -25.03 18.88 -8.12
C TYR A 226 -24.34 17.57 -7.69
N THR A 227 -25.07 16.47 -7.59
CA THR A 227 -24.51 15.15 -7.29
C THR A 227 -23.59 14.70 -8.41
N THR A 228 -22.27 14.66 -8.19
CA THR A 228 -21.28 14.22 -9.18
C THR A 228 -20.13 13.40 -8.56
N PRO A 229 -20.42 12.32 -7.80
CA PRO A 229 -19.38 11.51 -7.19
C PRO A 229 -18.57 10.74 -8.24
N MET A 230 -17.38 10.26 -7.86
CA MET A 230 -16.54 9.42 -8.72
C MET A 230 -16.26 8.09 -8.05
N VAL A 231 -16.67 6.99 -8.69
CA VAL A 231 -16.56 5.63 -8.19
C VAL A 231 -15.80 4.76 -9.19
N ALA A 232 -14.81 4.01 -8.72
CA ALA A 232 -13.96 3.16 -9.56
C ALA A 232 -13.81 1.76 -8.97
N ASN A 233 -13.54 0.77 -9.83
CA ASN A 233 -13.20 -0.59 -9.40
C ASN A 233 -14.24 -1.16 -8.44
N VAL A 234 -15.51 -1.13 -8.79
CA VAL A 234 -16.56 -1.78 -7.97
C VAL A 234 -16.97 -3.11 -8.55
N THR A 235 -17.44 -4.03 -7.72
CA THR A 235 -18.03 -5.30 -8.16
C THR A 235 -19.41 -5.43 -7.53
N TYR A 236 -20.46 -5.34 -8.35
CA TYR A 236 -21.84 -5.53 -7.94
C TYR A 236 -22.37 -6.87 -8.43
N LEU A 237 -22.75 -7.73 -7.49
CA LEU A 237 -23.40 -9.01 -7.74
C LEU A 237 -24.85 -8.95 -7.25
N GLY A 238 -25.79 -9.19 -8.16
CA GLY A 238 -27.23 -9.07 -7.93
C GLY A 238 -27.82 -10.18 -7.06
N ASP A 239 -29.08 -10.52 -7.26
CA ASP A 239 -29.78 -11.61 -6.55
C ASP A 239 -29.43 -13.02 -7.08
N GLY A 240 -28.89 -13.12 -8.30
CA GLY A 240 -28.56 -14.38 -8.99
C GLY A 240 -29.74 -15.29 -9.35
N VAL A 241 -30.94 -14.97 -8.86
CA VAL A 241 -32.17 -15.76 -9.05
C VAL A 241 -33.34 -14.85 -9.42
N ALA A 242 -34.23 -15.28 -10.31
CA ALA A 242 -35.38 -14.45 -10.66
C ALA A 242 -36.26 -14.23 -9.41
N ASN A 243 -36.37 -12.98 -8.96
CA ASN A 243 -37.14 -12.60 -7.79
C ASN A 243 -38.44 -11.86 -8.18
N PRO A 244 -39.56 -12.58 -8.40
CA PRO A 244 -40.83 -11.94 -8.73
C PRO A 244 -41.57 -11.37 -7.50
N GLY A 245 -41.02 -11.52 -6.29
CA GLY A 245 -41.77 -11.53 -5.02
C GLY A 245 -41.85 -10.22 -4.24
N GLN A 246 -40.92 -9.29 -4.42
CA GLN A 246 -40.94 -8.00 -3.72
C GLN A 246 -40.69 -6.87 -4.72
N VAL A 247 -41.65 -5.96 -4.72
CA VAL A 247 -41.52 -4.59 -5.22
C VAL A 247 -42.07 -3.83 -4.01
N ASP A 248 -41.26 -3.66 -2.97
CA ASP A 248 -41.48 -2.46 -2.19
C ASP A 248 -41.28 -1.32 -3.17
N GLY A 249 -42.30 -0.45 -3.27
CA GLY A 249 -42.34 0.88 -3.90
C GLY A 249 -41.71 1.12 -5.28
N ASP A 250 -40.47 0.70 -5.50
CA ASP A 250 -39.42 1.53 -6.07
C ASP A 250 -38.81 0.93 -7.34
N GLY A 251 -38.96 -0.39 -7.58
CA GLY A 251 -38.76 -0.96 -8.92
C GLY A 251 -37.97 -2.26 -8.89
N SER A 252 -37.28 -2.57 -9.99
CA SER A 252 -36.58 -3.85 -10.14
C SER A 252 -35.35 -3.79 -11.05
N GLN A 253 -34.84 -2.59 -11.33
CA GLN A 253 -33.70 -2.37 -12.22
C GLN A 253 -32.37 -2.66 -11.51
N GLY A 254 -31.30 -2.87 -12.28
CA GLY A 254 -29.95 -2.99 -11.73
C GLY A 254 -29.49 -1.66 -11.11
N LEU A 255 -29.01 -0.74 -11.94
CA LEU A 255 -28.66 0.63 -11.54
C LEU A 255 -29.69 1.63 -12.04
N ILE A 256 -30.04 2.61 -11.22
CA ILE A 256 -30.86 3.76 -11.62
C ILE A 256 -30.18 5.08 -11.24
N PHE A 257 -30.24 6.06 -12.14
CA PHE A 257 -29.86 7.45 -11.87
C PHE A 257 -31.06 8.34 -12.13
N ARG A 258 -31.56 9.03 -11.10
CA ARG A 258 -32.75 9.89 -11.19
C ARG A 258 -32.57 11.20 -10.42
N ASP A 259 -33.57 12.07 -10.52
CA ASP A 259 -33.66 13.34 -9.79
C ASP A 259 -32.42 14.23 -9.99
N ASN A 260 -31.93 14.29 -11.23
CA ASN A 260 -30.74 15.05 -11.64
C ASN A 260 -29.39 14.51 -11.09
N SER A 261 -29.31 13.22 -10.77
CA SER A 261 -28.03 12.59 -10.38
C SER A 261 -27.04 12.56 -11.54
N GLY A 262 -25.82 13.01 -11.26
CA GLY A 262 -24.62 12.72 -12.03
C GLY A 262 -23.92 11.48 -11.49
N GLY A 263 -22.60 11.44 -11.66
CA GLY A 263 -21.72 10.42 -11.09
C GLY A 263 -20.89 9.70 -12.14
N VAL A 264 -19.69 9.25 -11.77
CA VAL A 264 -18.82 8.48 -12.66
C VAL A 264 -18.63 7.08 -12.10
N TYR A 265 -18.92 6.05 -12.89
CA TYR A 265 -18.49 4.68 -12.64
C TYR A 265 -17.45 4.25 -13.67
N MET A 266 -16.28 3.80 -13.22
CA MET A 266 -15.21 3.37 -14.12
C MET A 266 -14.52 2.07 -13.71
N ASN A 267 -14.04 1.30 -14.70
CA ASN A 267 -13.29 0.06 -14.49
C ASN A 267 -13.99 -0.91 -13.52
N SER A 268 -15.31 -1.06 -13.64
CA SER A 268 -16.15 -1.78 -12.67
C SER A 268 -16.88 -2.99 -13.27
N ILE A 269 -17.37 -3.89 -12.41
CA ILE A 269 -18.13 -5.10 -12.76
C ILE A 269 -19.55 -4.98 -12.21
N PHE A 270 -20.54 -5.25 -13.06
CA PHE A 270 -21.94 -5.36 -12.69
C PHE A 270 -22.51 -6.66 -13.27
N GLY A 271 -23.18 -7.48 -12.47
CA GLY A 271 -23.81 -8.67 -13.01
C GLY A 271 -24.44 -9.61 -12.01
N ASP A 272 -24.78 -10.81 -12.48
CA ASP A 272 -25.53 -11.81 -11.72
C ASP A 272 -26.86 -11.24 -11.13
N PHE A 273 -27.53 -10.38 -11.89
CA PHE A 273 -28.81 -9.77 -11.50
C PHE A 273 -29.95 -10.31 -12.36
N LYS A 274 -30.86 -11.05 -11.74
CA LYS A 274 -32.03 -11.58 -12.43
C LYS A 274 -33.25 -10.71 -12.17
N GLY A 275 -33.42 -10.22 -10.95
CA GLY A 275 -34.53 -9.34 -10.57
C GLY A 275 -35.88 -9.81 -11.12
N GLN A 276 -36.72 -8.85 -11.52
CA GLN A 276 -37.96 -9.13 -12.23
C GLN A 276 -37.70 -9.41 -13.73
N PRO A 277 -38.50 -10.29 -14.38
CA PRO A 277 -38.38 -10.55 -15.81
C PRO A 277 -38.45 -9.28 -16.67
N GLY A 278 -37.37 -8.97 -17.37
CA GLY A 278 -37.25 -7.80 -18.26
C GLY A 278 -36.76 -6.52 -17.59
N ALA A 279 -36.30 -6.61 -16.34
CA ALA A 279 -35.60 -5.52 -15.64
C ALA A 279 -34.32 -5.10 -16.39
N PRO A 280 -34.16 -3.82 -16.78
CA PRO A 280 -32.92 -3.33 -17.37
C PRO A 280 -31.78 -3.31 -16.35
N ALA A 281 -30.55 -3.45 -16.85
CA ALA A 281 -29.33 -3.34 -16.04
C ALA A 281 -29.03 -1.88 -15.65
N LEU A 282 -29.37 -0.92 -16.51
CA LEU A 282 -29.15 0.50 -16.29
C LEU A 282 -30.36 1.32 -16.76
N THR A 283 -30.78 2.26 -15.91
CA THR A 283 -31.77 3.29 -16.24
C THR A 283 -31.22 4.66 -15.89
N ILE A 284 -31.28 5.60 -16.83
CA ILE A 284 -31.00 7.03 -16.59
C ILE A 284 -32.29 7.79 -16.82
N GLU A 285 -32.77 8.50 -15.82
CA GLU A 285 -34.02 9.25 -15.92
C GLU A 285 -34.00 10.31 -17.05
N ASP A 286 -35.12 10.40 -17.76
CA ASP A 286 -35.40 11.38 -18.83
C ASP A 286 -36.82 11.90 -18.61
N VAL A 287 -36.97 12.89 -17.73
CA VAL A 287 -38.26 13.55 -17.49
C VAL A 287 -38.56 14.51 -18.65
N SER A 288 -39.81 14.55 -19.10
CA SER A 288 -40.22 15.23 -20.35
C SER A 288 -39.72 16.68 -20.46
N ALA A 289 -39.65 17.21 -21.70
CA ALA A 289 -39.05 18.49 -22.11
C ALA A 289 -39.48 19.80 -21.36
N GLU A 290 -40.36 19.74 -20.36
CA GLU A 290 -40.71 20.86 -19.48
C GLU A 290 -39.95 20.90 -18.14
N ALA A 291 -39.18 19.86 -17.76
CA ALA A 291 -38.29 19.90 -16.59
C ALA A 291 -36.97 20.65 -16.90
N SER A 292 -36.50 21.50 -15.98
CA SER A 292 -35.29 22.31 -16.18
C SER A 292 -33.99 21.54 -16.00
N GLU A 293 -33.95 20.46 -15.23
CA GLU A 293 -32.76 19.61 -14.97
C GLU A 293 -33.18 18.12 -14.87
N ASP A 294 -32.31 17.16 -15.17
CA ASP A 294 -32.52 15.70 -15.03
C ASP A 294 -31.21 14.92 -15.24
N SER A 295 -31.21 13.61 -14.92
CA SER A 295 -30.01 12.76 -15.02
C SER A 295 -29.55 12.57 -16.47
N ARG A 296 -30.47 12.61 -17.44
CA ARG A 296 -30.12 12.67 -18.85
C ARG A 296 -29.29 13.91 -19.19
N LYS A 297 -29.64 15.10 -18.69
CA LYS A 297 -28.83 16.30 -18.89
C LYS A 297 -27.47 16.19 -18.22
N ARG A 298 -27.35 15.53 -17.06
CA ARG A 298 -26.05 15.22 -16.47
C ARG A 298 -25.21 14.34 -17.39
N LEU A 299 -25.82 13.32 -18.02
CA LEU A 299 -25.16 12.49 -19.03
C LEU A 299 -24.75 13.31 -20.26
N GLU A 300 -25.61 14.20 -20.77
CA GLU A 300 -25.29 15.05 -21.92
C GLU A 300 -24.21 16.11 -21.60
N ALA A 301 -24.15 16.58 -20.36
CA ALA A 301 -23.13 17.50 -19.85
C ALA A 301 -21.78 16.83 -19.60
N GLY A 302 -21.76 15.51 -19.42
CA GLY A 302 -20.57 14.76 -19.01
C GLY A 302 -20.35 14.73 -17.51
N ASP A 303 -21.39 15.01 -16.73
CA ASP A 303 -21.40 14.89 -15.27
C ASP A 303 -21.81 13.47 -14.82
N LEU A 304 -22.51 12.72 -15.69
CA LEU A 304 -22.80 11.29 -15.53
C LEU A 304 -22.00 10.48 -16.56
N LYS A 305 -21.21 9.50 -16.12
CA LYS A 305 -20.42 8.62 -17.01
C LYS A 305 -20.36 7.19 -16.49
N LEU A 306 -20.44 6.22 -17.38
CA LEU A 306 -20.13 4.83 -17.10
C LEU A 306 -19.08 4.37 -18.11
N LEU A 307 -17.84 4.17 -17.67
CA LEU A 307 -16.67 4.00 -18.55
C LEU A 307 -15.93 2.69 -18.28
N ASN A 308 -15.66 1.92 -19.34
CA ASN A 308 -14.87 0.69 -19.27
C ASN A 308 -15.37 -0.34 -18.22
N ASN A 309 -16.69 -0.50 -18.09
CA ASN A 309 -17.27 -1.46 -17.15
C ASN A 309 -17.67 -2.77 -17.82
N PHE A 310 -17.66 -3.85 -17.05
CA PHE A 310 -18.06 -5.19 -17.46
C PHE A 310 -19.48 -5.46 -16.97
N TRP A 311 -20.32 -5.97 -17.86
CA TRP A 311 -21.72 -6.28 -17.62
C TRP A 311 -21.96 -7.75 -17.95
N PHE A 312 -22.48 -8.54 -17.00
CA PHE A 312 -22.70 -9.97 -17.24
C PHE A 312 -23.95 -10.52 -16.58
N ASP A 313 -24.50 -11.55 -17.21
CA ASP A 313 -25.52 -12.43 -16.63
C ASP A 313 -26.79 -11.75 -16.08
N PHE A 314 -27.31 -10.75 -16.80
CA PHE A 314 -28.59 -10.12 -16.49
C PHE A 314 -29.78 -10.89 -17.10
N ALA A 315 -30.93 -10.92 -16.42
CA ALA A 315 -32.14 -11.53 -16.98
C ALA A 315 -32.70 -10.80 -18.22
N ALA A 316 -32.36 -9.52 -18.42
CA ALA A 316 -32.75 -8.76 -19.61
C ALA A 316 -32.21 -9.40 -20.91
N GLY A 317 -31.02 -10.01 -20.87
CA GLY A 317 -30.37 -10.60 -22.03
C GLY A 317 -28.88 -10.29 -22.09
N THR A 318 -28.25 -10.57 -23.23
CA THR A 318 -26.83 -10.32 -23.48
C THR A 318 -26.56 -9.30 -24.59
N ALA A 319 -27.62 -8.73 -25.18
CA ALA A 319 -27.48 -7.61 -26.11
C ALA A 319 -27.49 -6.29 -25.35
N LEU A 320 -26.69 -5.31 -25.80
CA LEU A 320 -26.61 -4.02 -25.13
C LEU A 320 -27.96 -3.29 -25.11
N GLU A 321 -28.76 -3.47 -26.17
CA GLU A 321 -30.09 -2.91 -26.24
C GLU A 321 -31.10 -3.50 -25.25
N ASP A 322 -30.85 -4.71 -24.75
CA ASP A 322 -31.67 -5.35 -23.72
C ASP A 322 -31.26 -4.84 -22.33
N LEU A 323 -29.95 -4.77 -22.07
CA LEU A 323 -29.38 -4.28 -20.80
C LEU A 323 -29.67 -2.79 -20.58
N VAL A 324 -29.54 -1.99 -21.63
CA VAL A 324 -29.69 -0.53 -21.61
C VAL A 324 -30.69 -0.13 -22.69
N PRO A 325 -32.01 -0.17 -22.42
CA PRO A 325 -33.04 0.07 -23.44
C PRO A 325 -33.00 1.48 -24.06
N GLN A 326 -32.45 2.45 -23.34
CA GLN A 326 -32.42 3.86 -23.70
C GLN A 326 -31.33 4.16 -24.74
N GLU A 327 -31.75 4.46 -25.98
CA GLU A 327 -30.83 4.72 -27.09
C GLU A 327 -29.87 5.89 -26.82
N PHE A 328 -30.34 6.96 -26.17
CA PHE A 328 -29.52 8.13 -25.86
C PHE A 328 -28.33 7.80 -24.93
N VAL A 329 -28.47 6.79 -24.07
CA VAL A 329 -27.39 6.30 -23.22
C VAL A 329 -26.37 5.54 -24.06
N ARG A 330 -26.82 4.57 -24.86
CA ARG A 330 -25.96 3.69 -25.66
C ARG A 330 -25.09 4.42 -26.68
N ILE A 331 -25.57 5.54 -27.22
CA ILE A 331 -24.81 6.34 -28.21
C ILE A 331 -23.98 7.46 -27.58
N SER A 332 -24.08 7.66 -26.26
CA SER A 332 -23.35 8.71 -25.56
C SER A 332 -21.85 8.38 -25.48
N PRO A 333 -20.95 9.34 -25.74
CA PRO A 333 -19.52 9.15 -25.47
C PRO A 333 -19.23 8.93 -23.97
N ASN A 334 -20.16 9.31 -23.09
CA ASN A 334 -20.07 9.10 -21.65
C ASN A 334 -20.47 7.67 -21.21
N PHE A 335 -20.76 6.78 -22.17
CA PHE A 335 -20.98 5.34 -21.95
C PHE A 335 -19.92 4.48 -22.67
N ALA A 336 -18.72 5.02 -22.90
CA ALA A 336 -17.68 4.39 -23.70
C ALA A 336 -16.95 3.22 -22.99
N GLY A 337 -16.43 2.28 -23.78
CA GLY A 337 -15.58 1.19 -23.27
C GLY A 337 -16.31 0.05 -22.55
N ASN A 338 -17.63 0.17 -22.29
CA ASN A 338 -18.39 -0.89 -21.63
C ASN A 338 -18.41 -2.19 -22.44
N GLN A 339 -18.27 -3.31 -21.75
CA GLN A 339 -18.16 -4.65 -22.31
C GLN A 339 -19.26 -5.55 -21.75
N ILE A 340 -19.89 -6.36 -22.61
CA ILE A 340 -20.86 -7.38 -22.17
C ILE A 340 -20.13 -8.72 -22.22
N THR A 341 -19.46 -9.05 -21.13
CA THR A 341 -18.65 -10.26 -21.01
C THR A 341 -18.62 -10.72 -19.56
N ASP A 342 -18.61 -12.04 -19.39
CA ASP A 342 -18.40 -12.64 -18.08
C ASP A 342 -16.96 -12.35 -17.61
N PRO A 343 -16.77 -11.71 -16.45
CA PRO A 343 -15.45 -11.44 -15.89
C PRO A 343 -14.78 -12.70 -15.31
N GLN A 344 -15.44 -13.86 -15.30
CA GLN A 344 -14.91 -15.13 -14.80
C GLN A 344 -14.41 -15.04 -13.35
N LEU A 345 -15.27 -14.56 -12.43
CA LEU A 345 -14.95 -14.54 -11.01
C LEU A 345 -14.74 -15.97 -10.48
N ARG A 346 -13.86 -16.15 -9.48
CA ARG A 346 -13.53 -17.48 -8.92
C ARG A 346 -14.72 -18.13 -8.22
N GLY A 347 -15.58 -17.34 -7.57
CA GLY A 347 -16.78 -17.82 -6.89
C GLY A 347 -17.74 -16.70 -6.50
N ILE A 348 -19.04 -16.94 -6.66
CA ILE A 348 -20.13 -15.99 -6.34
C ILE A 348 -21.19 -16.62 -5.43
N SER A 349 -20.78 -17.61 -4.61
CA SER A 349 -21.70 -18.31 -3.71
C SER A 349 -22.36 -17.36 -2.71
N ARG A 350 -23.62 -17.65 -2.39
CA ARG A 350 -24.40 -17.00 -1.33
C ARG A 350 -24.71 -17.95 -0.18
N ASP A 351 -24.06 -19.11 -0.18
CA ASP A 351 -24.16 -20.12 0.85
C ASP A 351 -22.91 -20.09 1.74
N THR A 352 -23.03 -20.54 2.99
CA THR A 352 -21.89 -20.69 3.92
C THR A 352 -21.09 -21.95 3.58
N ASP A 353 -20.63 -22.07 2.34
CA ASP A 353 -19.91 -23.22 1.80
C ASP A 353 -18.45 -22.91 1.43
N GLY A 354 -17.97 -21.71 1.77
CA GLY A 354 -16.67 -21.20 1.36
C GLY A 354 -16.58 -20.86 -0.13
N GLY A 355 -17.69 -20.90 -0.88
CA GLY A 355 -17.71 -20.71 -2.33
C GLY A 355 -17.74 -19.26 -2.80
N LEU A 356 -17.69 -18.28 -1.91
CA LEU A 356 -17.58 -16.86 -2.26
C LEU A 356 -16.11 -16.47 -2.43
N ASP A 357 -15.73 -16.19 -3.66
CA ASP A 357 -14.41 -15.65 -4.01
C ASP A 357 -14.56 -14.66 -5.18
N PRO A 358 -14.86 -13.39 -4.90
CA PRO A 358 -15.16 -12.40 -5.93
C PRO A 358 -13.92 -11.90 -6.68
N ARG A 359 -12.74 -12.49 -6.43
CA ARG A 359 -11.54 -12.25 -7.24
C ARG A 359 -11.71 -12.76 -8.66
N LEU A 360 -10.93 -12.19 -9.56
CA LEU A 360 -10.83 -12.65 -10.93
C LEU A 360 -10.19 -14.05 -11.00
N GLY A 361 -10.77 -14.93 -11.82
CA GLY A 361 -10.16 -16.20 -12.18
C GLY A 361 -8.88 -16.02 -12.98
N GLU A 362 -8.01 -17.04 -13.01
CA GLU A 362 -6.70 -16.99 -13.68
C GLU A 362 -6.80 -16.62 -15.16
N THR A 363 -7.86 -17.03 -15.85
CA THR A 363 -8.06 -16.74 -17.29
C THR A 363 -8.95 -15.53 -17.56
N SER A 364 -9.31 -14.78 -16.52
CA SER A 364 -10.22 -13.65 -16.64
C SER A 364 -9.69 -12.61 -17.61
N THR A 365 -10.56 -12.14 -18.50
CA THR A 365 -10.25 -11.02 -19.39
C THR A 365 -10.36 -9.66 -18.70
N ALA A 366 -10.72 -9.63 -17.42
CA ALA A 366 -10.71 -8.41 -16.62
C ALA A 366 -9.30 -8.08 -16.07
N TRP A 367 -8.34 -9.03 -16.15
CA TRP A 367 -6.92 -8.77 -15.92
C TRP A 367 -6.31 -7.90 -17.03
N GLY A 368 -5.53 -6.89 -16.65
CA GLY A 368 -4.89 -5.96 -17.61
C GLY A 368 -5.88 -5.12 -18.43
N ALA A 369 -7.18 -5.16 -18.11
CA ALA A 369 -8.24 -4.55 -18.90
C ALA A 369 -8.73 -3.20 -18.36
N ALA A 370 -8.21 -2.74 -17.22
CA ALA A 370 -8.55 -1.40 -16.75
C ALA A 370 -7.99 -0.34 -17.70
N ASP A 371 -8.79 0.68 -17.99
CA ASP A 371 -8.30 1.87 -18.66
C ASP A 371 -7.67 2.76 -17.58
N GLU A 372 -6.36 2.59 -17.39
CA GLU A 372 -5.60 3.32 -16.39
C GLU A 372 -5.57 4.84 -16.64
N SER A 373 -5.89 5.28 -17.87
CA SER A 373 -5.95 6.70 -18.19
C SER A 373 -7.17 7.40 -17.57
N LEU A 374 -8.17 6.64 -17.11
CA LEU A 374 -9.35 7.17 -16.43
C LEU A 374 -9.04 7.60 -14.99
N TYR A 375 -7.98 7.04 -14.37
CA TYR A 375 -7.49 7.46 -13.04
C TYR A 375 -6.74 8.79 -13.13
N THR A 376 -7.50 9.86 -13.39
CA THR A 376 -7.00 11.23 -13.51
C THR A 376 -6.83 11.93 -12.17
N ASP A 377 -7.56 11.46 -11.15
CA ASP A 377 -7.39 11.85 -9.76
C ASP A 377 -6.43 10.87 -9.08
N MET A 378 -5.41 11.40 -8.38
CA MET A 378 -4.38 10.61 -7.70
C MET A 378 -4.89 9.90 -6.43
N TRP A 379 -6.12 10.20 -5.99
CA TRP A 379 -6.75 9.49 -4.87
C TRP A 379 -7.11 8.03 -5.21
N PHE A 380 -7.40 7.74 -6.48
CA PHE A 380 -7.65 6.37 -6.92
C PHE A 380 -6.33 5.61 -7.05
N ASP A 381 -6.30 4.41 -6.48
CA ASP A 381 -5.21 3.46 -6.69
C ASP A 381 -5.28 2.99 -8.15
N LYS A 382 -4.18 3.19 -8.87
CA LYS A 382 -4.08 2.73 -10.26
C LYS A 382 -3.88 1.22 -10.24
N VAL A 383 -4.89 0.50 -10.70
CA VAL A 383 -4.85 -0.95 -10.86
C VAL A 383 -5.09 -1.32 -12.31
N SER A 384 -4.45 -2.41 -12.73
CA SER A 384 -4.53 -2.95 -14.10
C SER A 384 -5.77 -3.81 -14.33
N TYR A 385 -6.57 -4.10 -13.30
CA TYR A 385 -7.77 -4.95 -13.39
C TYR A 385 -9.08 -4.17 -13.28
N VAL A 386 -10.15 -4.75 -13.82
CA VAL A 386 -11.54 -4.26 -13.71
C VAL A 386 -12.26 -4.96 -12.56
N GLY A 387 -13.03 -4.21 -11.77
CA GLY A 387 -13.73 -4.68 -10.58
C GLY A 387 -12.99 -4.41 -9.27
N ALA A 388 -13.62 -4.78 -8.14
CA ALA A 388 -13.14 -4.49 -6.79
C ALA A 388 -11.99 -5.36 -6.29
N PHE A 389 -11.72 -6.47 -6.98
CA PHE A 389 -10.79 -7.49 -6.52
C PHE A 389 -9.74 -7.78 -7.58
N GLY A 390 -8.49 -7.49 -7.22
CA GLY A 390 -7.33 -8.03 -7.91
C GLY A 390 -7.02 -9.41 -7.34
N VAL A 391 -5.74 -9.61 -7.00
CA VAL A 391 -5.27 -10.88 -6.47
C VAL A 391 -5.63 -11.03 -4.98
N ASN A 392 -5.71 -9.93 -4.24
CA ASN A 392 -6.07 -9.95 -2.83
C ASN A 392 -7.59 -10.10 -2.62
N ASN A 393 -8.02 -11.13 -1.87
CA ASN A 393 -9.38 -11.21 -1.35
C ASN A 393 -9.45 -10.48 -0.01
N TRP A 394 -9.62 -9.17 -0.11
CA TRP A 394 -9.62 -8.27 1.06
C TRP A 394 -10.87 -8.41 1.95
N LEU A 395 -11.82 -9.31 1.65
CA LEU A 395 -12.93 -9.66 2.55
C LEU A 395 -12.46 -10.45 3.79
N ARG A 396 -11.29 -11.08 3.72
CA ARG A 396 -10.80 -12.02 4.74
C ARG A 396 -10.48 -11.35 6.08
N GLY A 397 -10.72 -12.08 7.17
CA GLY A 397 -10.45 -11.70 8.56
C GLY A 397 -11.57 -10.90 9.22
N TRP A 398 -12.02 -9.83 8.55
CA TRP A 398 -12.79 -8.79 9.22
C TRP A 398 -14.29 -8.78 8.91
N THR A 399 -14.71 -9.33 7.78
CA THR A 399 -16.11 -9.31 7.33
C THR A 399 -16.95 -10.41 7.99
N ALA A 400 -18.26 -10.17 8.10
CA ALA A 400 -19.24 -11.20 8.44
C ALA A 400 -19.24 -12.31 7.38
N LEU A 401 -19.03 -11.98 6.11
CA LEU A 401 -18.90 -12.95 5.02
C LEU A 401 -17.81 -14.00 5.30
N ASP A 402 -16.62 -13.56 5.74
CA ASP A 402 -15.54 -14.48 6.11
C ASP A 402 -15.84 -15.24 7.41
N GLN A 403 -16.25 -14.51 8.46
CA GLN A 403 -16.48 -15.10 9.79
C GLN A 403 -17.63 -16.12 9.83
N LEU A 404 -18.63 -15.96 8.96
CA LEU A 404 -19.78 -16.86 8.86
C LEU A 404 -19.56 -17.98 7.81
N GLY A 405 -18.39 -18.03 7.16
CA GLY A 405 -17.99 -19.12 6.28
C GLY A 405 -18.52 -19.05 4.85
N PHE A 406 -18.86 -17.85 4.35
CA PHE A 406 -19.14 -17.65 2.92
C PHE A 406 -17.84 -17.66 2.11
N VAL A 407 -16.78 -17.06 2.65
CA VAL A 407 -15.44 -17.05 2.05
C VAL A 407 -14.64 -18.28 2.53
N ALA A 408 -13.89 -18.92 1.64
CA ALA A 408 -13.04 -20.04 2.01
C ALA A 408 -11.92 -19.60 2.96
N PRO A 409 -11.68 -20.33 4.08
CA PRO A 409 -10.54 -20.08 4.94
C PRO A 409 -9.21 -20.18 4.19
N VAL A 410 -8.27 -19.29 4.51
CA VAL A 410 -6.89 -19.34 3.99
C VAL A 410 -6.30 -20.73 4.21
N GLY A 411 -5.76 -21.34 3.15
CA GLY A 411 -5.10 -22.64 3.21
C GLY A 411 -6.03 -23.87 3.33
N THR A 412 -7.36 -23.71 3.37
CA THR A 412 -8.28 -24.86 3.33
C THR A 412 -8.52 -25.36 1.90
N GLY A 413 -7.55 -26.10 1.37
CA GLY A 413 -7.71 -26.79 0.08
C GLY A 413 -6.62 -26.53 -0.96
N GLY A 414 -5.56 -25.81 -0.59
CA GLY A 414 -4.45 -25.53 -1.49
C GLY A 414 -3.79 -26.78 -2.03
N THR A 415 -3.67 -26.82 -3.35
CA THR A 415 -2.87 -27.85 -4.00
C THR A 415 -1.44 -27.34 -4.04
N MET A 416 -0.46 -28.20 -3.77
CA MET A 416 0.92 -27.85 -4.09
C MET A 416 1.05 -27.80 -5.62
N VAL A 417 1.33 -26.62 -6.17
CA VAL A 417 1.50 -26.38 -7.60
C VAL A 417 2.99 -26.43 -7.92
N THR A 418 3.43 -27.44 -8.66
CA THR A 418 4.83 -27.52 -9.12
C THR A 418 5.07 -26.54 -10.25
N ILE A 419 6.08 -25.68 -10.08
CA ILE A 419 6.53 -24.68 -11.03
C ILE A 419 7.91 -25.10 -11.54
N THR A 420 8.01 -25.22 -12.86
CA THR A 420 9.24 -25.54 -13.61
C THR A 420 9.58 -24.39 -14.56
N ASP A 421 10.74 -24.44 -15.22
CA ASP A 421 11.15 -23.48 -16.27
C ASP A 421 10.04 -23.23 -17.34
N ALA A 422 9.23 -24.25 -17.67
CA ALA A 422 8.16 -24.11 -18.66
C ALA A 422 6.89 -23.35 -18.18
N SER A 423 6.88 -22.84 -16.94
CA SER A 423 5.65 -22.37 -16.27
C SER A 423 5.39 -20.87 -16.40
N ILE A 424 6.42 -20.08 -16.73
CA ILE A 424 6.32 -18.62 -16.86
C ILE A 424 7.10 -18.21 -18.11
N ASN A 425 6.42 -18.14 -19.26
CA ASN A 425 7.07 -17.85 -20.54
C ASN A 425 7.01 -16.36 -20.87
N ALA A 426 7.86 -15.91 -21.80
CA ALA A 426 7.89 -14.51 -22.24
C ALA A 426 6.51 -13.94 -22.59
N GLY A 427 6.20 -12.75 -22.04
CA GLY A 427 4.94 -12.03 -22.27
C GLY A 427 3.72 -12.55 -21.52
N GLU A 428 3.85 -13.59 -20.68
CA GLU A 428 2.73 -14.13 -19.89
C GLU A 428 2.50 -13.35 -18.60
N THR A 429 1.24 -13.20 -18.20
CA THR A 429 0.87 -12.79 -16.84
C THR A 429 0.52 -14.03 -16.04
N VAL A 430 1.29 -14.30 -15.00
CA VAL A 430 1.12 -15.45 -14.10
C VAL A 430 0.78 -14.95 -12.70
N ILE A 431 -0.18 -15.61 -12.05
CA ILE A 431 -0.68 -15.21 -10.74
C ILE A 431 -0.52 -16.38 -9.78
N TRP A 432 0.21 -16.15 -8.69
CA TRP A 432 0.33 -17.06 -7.57
C TRP A 432 -0.53 -16.59 -6.40
N THR A 433 -1.32 -17.51 -5.85
CA THR A 433 -2.41 -17.20 -4.92
C THR A 433 -2.12 -17.78 -3.54
N ALA A 434 -2.55 -17.10 -2.48
CA ALA A 434 -2.31 -17.55 -1.10
C ALA A 434 -3.13 -18.79 -0.72
N ASP A 435 -4.04 -19.21 -1.60
CA ASP A 435 -4.78 -20.45 -1.42
C ASP A 435 -3.98 -21.68 -1.84
N ASN A 436 -2.84 -21.52 -2.54
CA ASN A 436 -1.95 -22.61 -2.93
C ASN A 436 -0.58 -22.50 -2.26
N GLU A 437 0.14 -23.61 -2.21
CA GLU A 437 1.60 -23.58 -2.06
C GLU A 437 2.23 -23.79 -3.44
N TYR A 438 3.28 -23.06 -3.75
CA TYR A 438 4.01 -23.22 -5.01
C TYR A 438 5.33 -23.93 -4.75
N LEU A 439 5.70 -24.90 -5.58
CA LEU A 439 6.95 -25.65 -5.44
C LEU A 439 7.82 -25.41 -6.68
N LEU A 440 8.88 -24.62 -6.57
CA LEU A 440 9.90 -24.46 -7.60
C LEU A 440 10.67 -25.77 -7.74
N ASP A 441 10.70 -26.35 -8.93
CA ASP A 441 11.42 -27.58 -9.28
C ASP A 441 12.42 -27.27 -10.41
N GLY A 442 13.68 -27.07 -10.00
CA GLY A 442 14.74 -26.51 -10.85
C GLY A 442 14.75 -24.98 -10.89
N MET A 443 15.62 -24.41 -11.72
CA MET A 443 15.71 -22.96 -11.91
C MET A 443 14.53 -22.48 -12.77
N VAL A 444 13.70 -21.60 -12.20
CA VAL A 444 12.50 -21.05 -12.85
C VAL A 444 12.77 -19.61 -13.27
N PHE A 445 12.38 -19.26 -14.50
CA PHE A 445 12.63 -17.93 -15.06
C PHE A 445 11.31 -17.20 -15.28
N VAL A 446 11.23 -15.95 -14.82
CA VAL A 446 10.24 -14.96 -15.27
C VAL A 446 10.89 -14.25 -16.46
N GLU A 447 10.49 -14.66 -17.67
CA GLU A 447 11.14 -14.22 -18.92
C GLU A 447 10.74 -12.80 -19.36
N ASP A 448 11.38 -12.30 -20.42
CA ASP A 448 11.13 -10.97 -21.01
C ASP A 448 9.65 -10.70 -21.27
N GLY A 449 9.14 -9.58 -20.75
CA GLY A 449 7.75 -9.15 -20.85
C GLY A 449 6.77 -9.96 -20.01
N ALA A 450 7.20 -11.00 -19.29
CA ALA A 450 6.35 -11.74 -18.38
C ALA A 450 6.17 -10.98 -17.06
N GLU A 451 5.01 -11.14 -16.43
CA GLU A 451 4.68 -10.57 -15.13
C GLU A 451 4.24 -11.66 -14.17
N LEU A 452 4.95 -11.79 -13.05
CA LEU A 452 4.61 -12.69 -11.95
C LEU A 452 3.99 -11.90 -10.80
N TRP A 453 2.70 -12.09 -10.56
CA TRP A 453 1.97 -11.50 -9.44
C TRP A 453 1.82 -12.50 -8.31
N ILE A 454 2.17 -12.13 -7.09
CA ILE A 454 2.12 -13.03 -5.92
C ILE A 454 1.23 -12.41 -4.84
N GLU A 455 0.18 -13.11 -4.44
CA GLU A 455 -0.74 -12.66 -3.38
C GLU A 455 -0.03 -12.59 -2.01
N PRO A 456 -0.37 -11.61 -1.15
CA PRO A 456 0.05 -11.61 0.25
C PRO A 456 -0.28 -12.93 0.94
N GLY A 457 0.65 -13.46 1.75
CA GLY A 457 0.48 -14.74 2.45
C GLY A 457 0.81 -15.98 1.62
N THR A 458 1.18 -15.82 0.34
CA THR A 458 1.59 -16.96 -0.50
C THR A 458 2.90 -17.57 0.00
N VAL A 459 2.93 -18.91 0.03
CA VAL A 459 4.11 -19.69 0.38
C VAL A 459 4.67 -20.34 -0.89
N ILE A 460 5.93 -20.02 -1.18
CA ILE A 460 6.70 -20.57 -2.28
C ILE A 460 7.83 -21.41 -1.69
N LYS A 461 7.80 -22.70 -1.96
CA LYS A 461 8.81 -23.67 -1.57
C LYS A 461 9.70 -23.99 -2.75
N ALA A 462 10.93 -24.38 -2.48
CA ALA A 462 11.85 -24.87 -3.50
C ALA A 462 12.20 -26.34 -3.25
N GLU A 463 12.23 -27.14 -4.32
CA GLU A 463 12.75 -28.50 -4.32
C GLU A 463 14.23 -28.54 -3.96
N ASP A 464 14.63 -29.66 -3.38
CA ASP A 464 16.05 -29.94 -3.12
C ASP A 464 16.70 -30.38 -4.43
N GLY A 465 17.72 -29.64 -4.88
CA GLY A 465 18.48 -29.93 -6.10
C GLY A 465 19.99 -29.80 -5.87
N SER A 466 20.81 -30.10 -6.87
CA SER A 466 22.26 -29.88 -6.77
C SER A 466 22.85 -29.53 -8.13
N GLY A 467 23.81 -28.61 -8.13
CA GLY A 467 24.44 -28.12 -9.34
C GLY A 467 23.41 -27.56 -10.32
N ASN A 468 23.37 -28.07 -11.55
CA ASN A 468 22.42 -27.60 -12.58
C ASN A 468 20.94 -27.93 -12.29
N GLU A 469 20.67 -28.83 -11.35
CA GLU A 469 19.30 -29.19 -10.93
C GLU A 469 18.85 -28.38 -9.70
N SER A 470 19.64 -27.40 -9.24
CA SER A 470 19.29 -26.59 -8.08
C SER A 470 18.09 -25.70 -8.36
N SER A 471 17.18 -25.61 -7.40
CA SER A 471 15.97 -24.81 -7.51
C SER A 471 16.21 -23.36 -7.11
N GLY A 472 15.60 -22.44 -7.84
CA GLY A 472 15.67 -21.00 -7.62
C GLY A 472 14.69 -20.25 -8.51
N LEU A 473 14.52 -18.96 -8.26
CA LEU A 473 13.67 -18.09 -9.07
C LEU A 473 14.51 -16.96 -9.65
N VAL A 474 14.48 -16.79 -10.97
CA VAL A 474 15.22 -15.75 -11.70
C VAL A 474 14.23 -14.84 -12.41
N ILE A 475 14.23 -13.56 -12.07
CA ILE A 475 13.51 -12.53 -12.81
C ILE A 475 14.50 -12.03 -13.85
N SER A 476 14.31 -12.50 -15.09
CA SER A 476 15.22 -12.19 -16.20
C SER A 476 15.03 -10.74 -16.64
N GLN A 477 16.02 -10.18 -17.34
CA GLN A 477 15.89 -8.87 -17.97
C GLN A 477 14.58 -8.75 -18.78
N GLY A 478 13.77 -7.73 -18.45
CA GLY A 478 12.46 -7.48 -19.07
C GLY A 478 11.28 -8.18 -18.40
N GLY A 479 11.53 -9.21 -17.58
CA GLY A 479 10.53 -9.84 -16.71
C GLY A 479 10.27 -9.01 -15.45
N LYS A 480 9.10 -9.17 -14.85
CA LYS A 480 8.70 -8.43 -13.65
C LYS A 480 8.07 -9.31 -12.58
N ILE A 481 8.38 -9.00 -11.33
CA ILE A 481 7.73 -9.60 -10.15
C ILE A 481 6.95 -8.54 -9.37
N TYR A 482 5.75 -8.88 -8.94
CA TYR A 482 4.90 -8.07 -8.07
C TYR A 482 4.56 -8.91 -6.84
N ALA A 483 5.49 -8.93 -5.89
CA ALA A 483 5.39 -9.63 -4.62
C ALA A 483 5.15 -8.60 -3.50
N GLU A 484 3.89 -8.25 -3.30
CA GLU A 484 3.46 -7.22 -2.33
C GLU A 484 2.75 -7.86 -1.16
N GLY A 485 3.51 -8.48 -0.25
CA GLY A 485 3.00 -8.96 1.02
C GLY A 485 2.53 -7.83 1.94
N THR A 486 2.08 -8.19 3.13
CA THR A 486 1.73 -7.25 4.20
C THR A 486 2.41 -7.66 5.51
N PRO A 487 2.47 -6.79 6.54
CA PRO A 487 2.97 -7.17 7.85
C PRO A 487 2.32 -8.44 8.40
N ASP A 488 1.02 -8.61 8.20
CA ASP A 488 0.26 -9.74 8.76
C ASP A 488 0.22 -10.96 7.81
N ASN A 489 0.40 -10.74 6.51
CA ASN A 489 0.43 -11.78 5.48
C ASN A 489 1.68 -11.60 4.60
N PRO A 490 2.89 -11.93 5.10
CA PRO A 490 4.10 -11.87 4.31
C PRO A 490 4.10 -12.92 3.20
N ILE A 491 4.84 -12.65 2.12
CA ILE A 491 5.16 -13.68 1.12
C ILE A 491 6.41 -14.41 1.60
N ILE A 492 6.37 -15.74 1.60
CA ILE A 492 7.48 -16.56 2.11
C ILE A 492 8.07 -17.40 0.99
N PHE A 493 9.36 -17.21 0.71
CA PHE A 493 10.18 -18.10 -0.11
C PHE A 493 11.03 -18.97 0.81
N THR A 494 10.95 -20.29 0.70
CA THR A 494 11.66 -21.21 1.60
C THR A 494 11.94 -22.58 0.99
N SER A 495 12.61 -23.46 1.74
CA SER A 495 12.81 -24.85 1.36
C SER A 495 11.52 -25.67 1.49
N LYS A 496 11.35 -26.70 0.65
CA LYS A 496 10.28 -27.70 0.85
C LYS A 496 10.29 -28.39 2.22
N PHE A 497 11.41 -28.34 2.95
CA PHE A 497 11.56 -28.94 4.27
C PHE A 497 11.08 -28.02 5.41
N ASP A 498 10.84 -26.74 5.13
CA ASP A 498 10.32 -25.78 6.09
C ASP A 498 8.82 -26.01 6.30
N ASP A 499 8.43 -26.27 7.55
CA ASP A 499 7.03 -26.39 7.95
C ASP A 499 6.42 -25.07 8.39
N LEU A 500 7.19 -23.97 8.34
CA LEU A 500 6.86 -22.63 8.80
C LEU A 500 6.57 -22.52 10.31
N ALA A 501 6.70 -23.63 11.04
CA ALA A 501 6.45 -23.76 12.47
C ALA A 501 7.75 -24.03 13.26
N GLY A 502 8.90 -23.81 12.63
CA GLY A 502 10.22 -23.93 13.25
C GLY A 502 10.81 -25.34 13.21
N SER A 503 10.43 -26.18 12.23
CA SER A 503 11.15 -27.44 11.96
C SER A 503 12.61 -27.21 11.57
N LEU A 504 12.88 -26.10 10.87
CA LEU A 504 14.20 -25.63 10.51
C LEU A 504 14.62 -24.49 11.44
N THR A 505 15.90 -24.50 11.79
CA THR A 505 16.56 -23.47 12.58
C THR A 505 17.44 -22.62 11.67
N TYR A 506 18.01 -21.53 12.20
CA TYR A 506 18.94 -20.73 11.40
C TYR A 506 20.23 -21.49 11.01
N GLN A 507 20.48 -22.68 11.59
CA GLN A 507 21.61 -23.55 11.25
C GLN A 507 21.37 -24.37 9.98
N ASP A 508 20.10 -24.48 9.54
CA ASP A 508 19.70 -25.23 8.36
C ASP A 508 19.78 -24.33 7.13
N ARG A 509 20.99 -24.08 6.62
CA ARG A 509 21.26 -23.18 5.48
C ARG A 509 21.55 -23.96 4.19
N GLY A 510 21.50 -23.31 3.03
CA GLY A 510 21.94 -23.89 1.75
C GLY A 510 20.99 -24.94 1.18
N LEU A 511 19.69 -24.83 1.49
CA LEU A 511 18.71 -25.84 1.11
C LEU A 511 18.20 -25.66 -0.32
N TRP A 512 18.24 -24.44 -0.84
CA TRP A 512 17.91 -24.07 -2.22
C TRP A 512 18.71 -22.83 -2.64
N GLY A 513 18.65 -22.44 -3.92
CA GLY A 513 19.46 -21.34 -4.47
C GLY A 513 19.10 -20.01 -3.82
N GLY A 514 17.99 -19.41 -4.23
CA GLY A 514 17.54 -18.11 -3.75
C GLY A 514 16.71 -17.40 -4.82
N VAL A 515 16.57 -16.09 -4.67
CA VAL A 515 15.88 -15.26 -5.65
C VAL A 515 16.86 -14.32 -6.33
N VAL A 516 16.85 -14.31 -7.66
CA VAL A 516 17.73 -13.50 -8.50
C VAL A 516 16.88 -12.53 -9.31
N MET A 517 17.26 -11.26 -9.35
CA MET A 517 16.60 -10.23 -10.13
C MET A 517 17.60 -9.50 -11.03
N LEU A 518 17.33 -9.49 -12.33
CA LEU A 518 18.23 -9.00 -13.37
C LEU A 518 17.57 -7.85 -14.13
N GLY A 519 18.23 -6.69 -14.14
CA GLY A 519 17.72 -5.46 -14.76
C GLY A 519 18.64 -4.86 -15.81
N TYR A 520 18.18 -3.77 -16.42
CA TYR A 520 18.87 -3.02 -17.48
C TYR A 520 19.69 -1.83 -16.97
N ALA A 521 19.86 -1.67 -15.65
CA ALA A 521 20.64 -0.57 -15.10
C ALA A 521 22.15 -0.76 -15.28
N PRO A 522 22.92 0.35 -15.34
CA PRO A 522 24.36 0.27 -15.60
C PRO A 522 25.14 -0.52 -14.55
N THR A 523 26.15 -1.25 -15.03
CA THR A 523 27.25 -1.78 -14.23
C THR A 523 28.56 -1.16 -14.73
N ASN A 524 29.66 -1.33 -14.01
CA ASN A 524 30.97 -0.82 -14.44
C ASN A 524 31.72 -1.74 -15.41
N ASN A 525 31.06 -2.81 -15.87
CA ASN A 525 31.60 -3.75 -16.84
C ASN A 525 31.44 -3.26 -18.28
N ALA A 526 32.22 -3.85 -19.18
CA ALA A 526 32.08 -3.61 -20.62
C ALA A 526 30.86 -4.35 -21.20
N GLY A 527 29.66 -3.75 -21.04
CA GLY A 527 28.40 -4.29 -21.55
C GLY A 527 27.70 -5.24 -20.58
N VAL A 528 26.82 -6.07 -21.12
CA VAL A 528 26.01 -7.05 -20.36
C VAL A 528 26.88 -8.21 -19.89
N ARG A 529 26.68 -8.67 -18.65
CA ARG A 529 27.28 -9.88 -18.07
C ARG A 529 26.19 -10.90 -17.74
N GLN A 530 26.61 -12.13 -17.43
CA GLN A 530 25.70 -13.17 -16.97
C GLN A 530 25.98 -13.47 -15.50
N ILE A 531 24.94 -13.60 -14.71
CA ILE A 531 25.08 -13.90 -13.28
C ILE A 531 25.68 -15.30 -13.11
N GLU A 532 26.66 -15.42 -12.21
CA GLU A 532 27.39 -16.65 -11.98
C GLU A 532 26.48 -17.77 -11.45
N GLY A 533 26.81 -19.02 -11.79
CA GLY A 533 25.99 -20.18 -11.50
C GLY A 533 24.78 -20.34 -12.44
N VAL A 534 23.94 -19.31 -12.58
CA VAL A 534 22.75 -19.35 -13.46
C VAL A 534 23.15 -19.43 -14.94
N ASN A 535 24.23 -18.76 -15.33
CA ASN A 535 24.79 -18.84 -16.68
C ASN A 535 25.15 -20.29 -17.10
N GLU A 536 25.55 -21.13 -16.16
CA GLU A 536 25.84 -22.56 -16.41
C GLU A 536 24.56 -23.36 -16.65
N ILE A 537 23.48 -23.01 -15.95
CA ILE A 537 22.16 -23.65 -16.04
C ILE A 537 21.52 -23.34 -17.39
N VAL A 538 21.51 -22.08 -17.81
CA VAL A 538 20.90 -21.66 -19.09
C VAL A 538 21.78 -22.06 -20.30
N GLY A 539 23.10 -22.13 -20.10
CA GLY A 539 24.07 -22.54 -21.10
C GLY A 539 24.46 -21.45 -22.11
N GLU A 540 25.44 -21.77 -22.95
CA GLU A 540 26.05 -20.80 -23.88
C GLU A 540 25.04 -20.22 -24.88
N GLY A 541 24.89 -18.89 -24.87
CA GLY A 541 24.08 -18.14 -25.83
C GLY A 541 22.62 -17.92 -25.43
N ASP A 542 22.23 -18.36 -24.24
CA ASP A 542 20.97 -18.01 -23.61
C ASP A 542 21.15 -16.74 -22.75
N ASN A 543 20.25 -15.77 -22.91
CA ASN A 543 20.31 -14.46 -22.29
C ASN A 543 19.44 -14.32 -21.03
N ARG A 544 18.80 -15.39 -20.55
CA ARG A 544 17.96 -15.35 -19.34
C ARG A 544 18.76 -15.09 -18.05
N ALA A 545 20.08 -15.27 -18.08
CA ALA A 545 21.01 -14.93 -17.00
C ALA A 545 21.65 -13.54 -17.15
N ASP A 546 21.32 -12.79 -18.20
CA ASP A 546 21.95 -11.51 -18.53
C ASP A 546 21.52 -10.40 -17.57
N TYR A 547 22.46 -9.55 -17.16
CA TYR A 547 22.20 -8.31 -16.42
C TYR A 547 23.11 -7.15 -16.84
N GLY A 548 22.66 -5.94 -16.53
CA GLY A 548 23.35 -4.71 -16.88
C GLY A 548 22.83 -4.10 -18.19
N GLY A 549 22.97 -2.78 -18.32
CA GLY A 549 22.51 -2.05 -19.50
C GLY A 549 22.80 -0.55 -19.38
N ASP A 550 21.94 0.27 -19.98
CA ASP A 550 22.07 1.73 -19.98
C ASP A 550 20.87 2.47 -19.38
N ASP A 551 19.93 1.75 -18.75
CA ASP A 551 18.72 2.33 -18.17
C ASP A 551 18.74 2.33 -16.63
N PRO A 552 19.26 3.40 -15.98
CA PRO A 552 19.28 3.48 -14.52
C PRO A 552 17.87 3.56 -13.91
N ASP A 553 16.84 3.88 -14.68
CA ASP A 553 15.47 4.03 -14.21
C ASP A 553 14.61 2.77 -14.51
N ASP A 554 15.25 1.68 -14.97
CA ASP A 554 14.60 0.39 -15.18
C ASP A 554 13.85 -0.12 -13.93
N SER A 555 12.82 -0.94 -14.16
CA SER A 555 12.01 -1.53 -13.11
C SER A 555 11.75 -3.01 -13.39
N SER A 556 12.24 -3.84 -12.47
CA SER A 556 12.00 -5.27 -12.37
C SER A 556 10.76 -5.60 -11.51
N GLY A 557 10.01 -4.57 -11.07
CA GLY A 557 8.77 -4.70 -10.30
C GLY A 557 8.91 -4.32 -8.82
N VAL A 558 8.22 -5.05 -7.94
CA VAL A 558 8.06 -4.76 -6.51
C VAL A 558 8.29 -6.02 -5.67
N MET A 559 9.14 -5.90 -4.65
CA MET A 559 9.21 -6.81 -3.52
C MET A 559 8.95 -6.04 -2.23
N ARG A 560 7.84 -6.37 -1.56
CA ARG A 560 7.46 -5.79 -0.27
C ARG A 560 6.93 -6.83 0.71
N TYR A 561 7.40 -6.79 1.96
CA TYR A 561 7.04 -7.76 3.01
C TYR A 561 7.28 -9.21 2.56
N VAL A 562 8.51 -9.48 2.12
CA VAL A 562 8.96 -10.77 1.60
C VAL A 562 10.01 -11.35 2.55
N SER A 563 9.84 -12.61 2.95
CA SER A 563 10.80 -13.35 3.77
C SER A 563 11.38 -14.50 2.95
N ILE A 564 12.68 -14.43 2.65
CA ILE A 564 13.44 -15.41 1.89
C ILE A 564 14.31 -16.20 2.87
N ARG A 565 14.13 -17.52 2.93
CA ARG A 565 14.66 -18.35 4.01
C ARG A 565 15.49 -19.53 3.49
N HIS A 566 16.56 -19.87 4.20
CA HIS A 566 17.33 -21.11 4.02
C HIS A 566 18.01 -21.27 2.64
N THR A 567 18.46 -20.16 2.05
CA THR A 567 19.13 -20.03 0.73
C THR A 567 20.64 -20.32 0.79
N GLY A 568 21.40 -20.00 -0.26
CA GLY A 568 22.87 -20.11 -0.27
C GLY A 568 23.39 -21.43 -0.82
N LYS A 569 22.61 -22.11 -1.68
CA LYS A 569 23.04 -23.37 -2.29
C LYS A 569 23.90 -23.10 -3.52
N ALA A 570 25.03 -23.81 -3.62
CA ALA A 570 25.85 -23.83 -4.83
C ALA A 570 25.03 -24.32 -6.03
N VAL A 571 24.91 -23.47 -7.05
CA VAL A 571 24.24 -23.78 -8.31
C VAL A 571 25.27 -23.86 -9.44
N GLY A 572 24.96 -24.60 -10.50
CA GLY A 572 25.96 -24.87 -11.55
C GLY A 572 26.96 -25.99 -11.17
N ASP A 573 27.85 -26.35 -12.08
CA ASP A 573 28.82 -27.44 -11.89
C ASP A 573 30.17 -26.93 -11.32
N GLN A 574 30.41 -25.61 -11.34
CA GLN A 574 31.57 -25.00 -10.69
C GLN A 574 31.36 -24.81 -9.18
N ALA A 575 32.44 -24.89 -8.42
CA ALA A 575 32.42 -24.68 -6.97
C ALA A 575 32.58 -23.19 -6.66
N GLY A 576 31.83 -22.68 -5.67
CA GLY A 576 31.85 -21.26 -5.31
C GLY A 576 30.76 -20.42 -5.99
N ASN A 577 29.73 -21.06 -6.57
CA ASN A 577 28.64 -20.41 -7.30
C ASN A 577 27.32 -20.51 -6.50
N GLU A 578 27.39 -20.21 -5.22
CA GLU A 578 26.23 -20.11 -4.35
C GLU A 578 25.34 -18.90 -4.78
N ILE A 579 24.01 -19.06 -4.72
CA ILE A 579 23.06 -17.95 -4.93
C ILE A 579 22.67 -17.40 -3.56
N GLN A 580 22.59 -16.07 -3.47
CA GLN A 580 22.28 -15.35 -2.24
C GLN A 580 20.83 -15.45 -1.80
N GLY A 581 20.52 -14.88 -0.63
CA GLY A 581 19.13 -14.66 -0.24
C GLY A 581 18.39 -13.87 -1.32
N LEU A 582 18.87 -12.66 -1.62
CA LEU A 582 18.42 -11.87 -2.76
C LEU A 582 19.63 -11.35 -3.56
N THR A 583 19.74 -11.80 -4.81
CA THR A 583 20.76 -11.34 -5.77
C THR A 583 20.19 -10.28 -6.71
N LEU A 584 20.86 -9.14 -6.84
CA LEU A 584 20.40 -7.98 -7.61
C LEU A 584 21.43 -7.61 -8.68
N GLY A 585 21.25 -8.10 -9.90
CA GLY A 585 22.12 -7.79 -11.04
C GLY A 585 21.59 -6.64 -11.87
N GLY A 586 22.29 -5.50 -11.90
CA GLY A 586 21.92 -4.37 -12.76
C GLY A 586 20.49 -3.86 -12.55
N VAL A 587 19.94 -3.94 -11.34
CA VAL A 587 18.55 -3.55 -11.07
C VAL A 587 18.42 -2.03 -11.00
N GLY A 588 17.43 -1.46 -11.68
CA GLY A 588 17.20 -0.02 -11.76
C GLY A 588 16.43 0.58 -10.58
N ARG A 589 16.48 1.90 -10.44
CA ARG A 589 15.81 2.64 -9.35
C ARG A 589 14.29 2.71 -9.50
N GLY A 590 13.75 2.27 -10.63
CA GLY A 590 12.31 2.08 -10.82
C GLY A 590 11.77 0.83 -10.11
N THR A 591 12.65 -0.07 -9.64
CA THR A 591 12.29 -1.23 -8.82
C THR A 591 12.10 -0.83 -7.36
N VAL A 592 11.10 -1.39 -6.70
CA VAL A 592 10.85 -1.19 -5.27
C VAL A 592 11.28 -2.42 -4.48
N ILE A 593 12.25 -2.26 -3.57
CA ILE A 593 12.69 -3.28 -2.62
C ILE A 593 12.55 -2.73 -1.20
N GLU A 594 11.50 -3.14 -0.50
CA GLU A 594 11.18 -2.63 0.85
C GLU A 594 10.72 -3.76 1.77
N TYR A 595 11.13 -3.80 3.04
CA TYR A 595 10.70 -4.88 3.96
C TYR A 595 10.98 -6.27 3.37
N VAL A 596 12.25 -6.52 3.05
CA VAL A 596 12.70 -7.83 2.56
C VAL A 596 13.68 -8.42 3.58
N GLU A 597 13.48 -9.69 3.91
CA GLU A 597 14.32 -10.44 4.83
C GLU A 597 15.02 -11.57 4.09
N SER A 598 16.32 -11.68 4.30
CA SER A 598 17.11 -12.89 4.08
C SER A 598 17.41 -13.53 5.43
N TYR A 599 16.90 -14.74 5.64
CA TYR A 599 17.06 -15.51 6.88
C TYR A 599 17.79 -16.82 6.58
N ALA A 600 18.92 -17.05 7.24
CA ALA A 600 19.66 -18.31 7.19
C ALA A 600 20.17 -18.70 5.80
N SER A 601 20.73 -17.75 5.04
CA SER A 601 21.48 -18.00 3.81
C SER A 601 22.83 -18.64 4.13
N ASN A 602 23.23 -19.68 3.39
CA ASN A 602 24.58 -20.26 3.51
C ASN A 602 25.66 -19.44 2.79
N ASP A 603 25.24 -18.40 2.10
CA ASP A 603 26.08 -17.41 1.44
C ASP A 603 25.59 -16.03 1.94
N ASP A 604 25.68 -14.99 1.13
CA ASP A 604 25.27 -13.65 1.51
C ASP A 604 23.77 -13.52 1.74
N GLY A 605 23.44 -12.52 2.57
CA GLY A 605 22.06 -12.09 2.75
C GLY A 605 21.50 -11.42 1.50
N PHE A 606 22.22 -10.42 1.02
CA PHE A 606 21.89 -9.60 -0.14
C PHE A 606 23.17 -9.25 -0.88
N GLU A 607 23.13 -9.31 -2.20
CA GLU A 607 24.27 -8.93 -3.04
C GLU A 607 23.84 -8.12 -4.25
N TRP A 608 24.55 -7.02 -4.52
CA TRP A 608 24.34 -6.19 -5.70
C TRP A 608 25.48 -6.35 -6.71
N PHE A 609 25.16 -6.78 -7.92
CA PHE A 609 26.06 -6.73 -9.08
C PHE A 609 25.72 -5.50 -9.93
N GLY A 610 26.24 -4.35 -9.50
CA GLY A 610 25.96 -3.05 -10.13
C GLY A 610 24.50 -2.60 -9.99
N GLY A 611 24.06 -1.69 -10.86
CA GLY A 611 22.71 -1.13 -10.83
C GLY A 611 22.55 0.09 -9.92
N THR A 612 21.30 0.55 -9.79
CA THR A 612 20.97 1.78 -9.05
C THR A 612 19.73 1.66 -8.17
N VAL A 613 19.24 0.43 -7.95
CA VAL A 613 18.07 0.16 -7.11
C VAL A 613 18.25 0.73 -5.70
N ASP A 614 17.21 1.38 -5.20
CA ASP A 614 17.16 1.85 -3.83
C ASP A 614 16.41 0.84 -2.95
N ALA A 615 16.79 0.70 -1.67
CA ALA A 615 16.15 -0.26 -0.76
C ALA A 615 15.99 0.25 0.67
N LYS A 616 14.81 0.05 1.27
CA LYS A 616 14.52 0.39 2.68
C LYS A 616 14.10 -0.83 3.49
N TYR A 617 14.38 -0.83 4.79
CA TYR A 617 13.91 -1.87 5.73
C TYR A 617 14.34 -3.29 5.33
N LEU A 618 15.64 -3.49 5.10
CA LEU A 618 16.20 -4.82 4.82
C LEU A 618 16.63 -5.53 6.09
N VAL A 619 16.41 -6.84 6.15
CA VAL A 619 16.83 -7.69 7.27
C VAL A 619 17.73 -8.80 6.76
N SER A 620 18.97 -8.83 7.23
CA SER A 620 19.92 -9.91 6.95
C SER A 620 20.21 -10.65 8.26
N ALA A 621 19.62 -11.83 8.41
CA ALA A 621 19.58 -12.56 9.68
C ALA A 621 20.22 -13.94 9.56
N PHE A 622 21.26 -14.17 10.36
CA PHE A 622 21.92 -15.47 10.51
C PHE A 622 22.48 -16.05 9.21
N ASN A 623 23.04 -15.19 8.35
CA ASN A 623 23.69 -15.63 7.12
C ASN A 623 25.12 -16.13 7.41
N ASN A 624 25.62 -17.05 6.58
CA ASN A 624 26.90 -17.71 6.83
C ASN A 624 28.08 -16.89 6.35
N ASP A 625 27.96 -16.30 5.16
CA ASP A 625 28.99 -15.41 4.66
C ASP A 625 28.68 -13.96 5.08
N ASP A 626 28.57 -13.03 4.14
CA ASP A 626 28.41 -11.62 4.45
C ASP A 626 26.94 -11.21 4.53
N ALA A 627 26.64 -10.26 5.43
CA ALA A 627 25.25 -9.85 5.58
C ALA A 627 24.75 -9.05 4.36
N PHE A 628 25.64 -8.23 3.80
CA PHE A 628 25.41 -7.39 2.64
C PHE A 628 26.73 -7.31 1.85
N ASP A 629 26.63 -7.54 0.55
CA ASP A 629 27.73 -7.37 -0.41
C ASP A 629 27.29 -6.46 -1.58
N TRP A 630 28.17 -5.60 -2.07
CA TRP A 630 27.99 -5.00 -3.38
C TRP A 630 29.27 -5.04 -4.21
N ASP A 631 29.08 -5.04 -5.53
CA ASP A 631 30.14 -4.98 -6.51
C ASP A 631 29.67 -4.24 -7.79
N GLU A 632 30.55 -4.19 -8.78
CA GLU A 632 30.29 -3.90 -10.18
C GLU A 632 29.65 -2.53 -10.46
N GLY A 633 30.00 -1.53 -9.67
CA GLY A 633 29.58 -0.15 -9.89
C GLY A 633 28.22 0.18 -9.28
N PHE A 634 27.79 -0.49 -8.22
CA PHE A 634 26.51 -0.22 -7.57
C PHE A 634 26.40 1.25 -7.09
N ASN A 635 25.26 1.89 -7.37
CA ASN A 635 25.00 3.30 -7.08
C ASN A 635 23.57 3.56 -6.56
N GLY A 636 23.04 2.64 -5.76
CA GLY A 636 21.76 2.79 -5.09
C GLY A 636 21.83 3.49 -3.73
N ARG A 637 20.64 3.65 -3.11
CA ARG A 637 20.48 4.20 -1.75
C ARG A 637 19.86 3.18 -0.80
N GLY A 638 20.30 3.19 0.46
CA GLY A 638 19.88 2.25 1.51
C GLY A 638 19.46 2.93 2.80
N GLN A 639 18.34 2.57 3.41
CA GLN A 639 17.99 3.07 4.75
C GLN A 639 17.29 2.04 5.64
N PHE A 640 17.55 2.07 6.94
CA PHE A 640 16.94 1.18 7.95
C PHE A 640 17.26 -0.30 7.74
N TRP A 641 18.49 -0.62 7.35
CA TRP A 641 18.94 -2.01 7.25
C TRP A 641 19.33 -2.57 8.61
N PHE A 642 18.99 -3.83 8.85
CA PHE A 642 19.26 -4.53 10.08
C PHE A 642 20.02 -5.84 9.81
N VAL A 643 21.10 -6.05 10.57
CA VAL A 643 21.87 -7.30 10.54
C VAL A 643 21.92 -7.91 11.93
N ILE A 644 21.77 -9.23 12.00
CA ILE A 644 22.17 -10.03 13.16
C ILE A 644 22.84 -11.33 12.69
N GLN A 645 24.13 -11.51 12.97
CA GLN A 645 24.83 -12.75 12.59
C GLN A 645 24.62 -13.88 13.61
N GLY A 646 24.76 -15.13 13.17
CA GLY A 646 24.70 -16.32 14.02
C GLY A 646 25.91 -16.46 14.92
N THR A 647 25.78 -17.20 16.03
CA THR A 647 26.92 -17.51 16.92
C THR A 647 27.73 -18.73 16.49
N ASP A 648 27.25 -19.48 15.49
CA ASP A 648 27.83 -20.73 15.02
C ASP A 648 28.80 -20.50 13.85
N GLU A 649 28.30 -19.96 12.75
CA GLU A 649 29.05 -19.63 11.53
C GLU A 649 28.54 -18.28 10.99
N ALA A 650 29.49 -17.41 10.66
CA ALA A 650 29.27 -16.05 10.20
C ALA A 650 30.55 -15.49 9.53
N GLY A 651 30.38 -14.77 8.42
CA GLY A 651 31.40 -14.00 7.73
C GLY A 651 31.54 -12.60 8.33
N ARG A 652 31.72 -11.61 7.46
CA ARG A 652 31.80 -10.20 7.78
C ARG A 652 30.41 -9.60 7.96
N MET A 653 30.39 -8.45 8.63
CA MET A 653 29.17 -7.65 8.69
C MET A 653 28.82 -7.11 7.30
N ALA A 654 29.83 -6.74 6.49
CA ALA A 654 29.66 -6.44 5.08
C ALA A 654 30.99 -6.46 4.31
N GLU A 655 30.91 -6.83 3.04
CA GLU A 655 31.97 -6.74 2.04
C GLU A 655 31.57 -5.79 0.92
N MET A 656 32.44 -4.83 0.61
CA MET A 656 32.12 -3.74 -0.31
C MET A 656 33.18 -3.69 -1.39
N ASP A 657 32.81 -4.20 -2.56
CA ASP A 657 33.67 -4.29 -3.73
C ASP A 657 33.30 -3.20 -4.75
N GLY A 658 34.29 -2.73 -5.49
CA GLY A 658 34.09 -1.65 -6.46
C GLY A 658 34.01 -2.17 -7.88
N ALA A 659 35.00 -2.95 -8.30
CA ALA A 659 35.11 -3.45 -9.66
C ALA A 659 35.71 -4.86 -9.70
N ILE A 660 35.11 -5.73 -10.50
CA ILE A 660 35.73 -7.01 -10.88
C ILE A 660 36.73 -6.77 -12.02
N GLY A 661 37.95 -6.37 -11.67
CA GLY A 661 39.12 -6.36 -12.56
C GLY A 661 39.48 -5.01 -13.18
N ASP A 662 38.63 -4.39 -14.01
CA ASP A 662 38.92 -3.04 -14.54
C ASP A 662 38.57 -1.95 -13.53
N GLU A 663 39.55 -1.61 -12.70
CA GLU A 663 39.49 -0.57 -11.68
C GLU A 663 39.21 0.85 -12.22
N GLN A 664 39.16 1.04 -13.54
CA GLN A 664 38.77 2.28 -14.19
C GLN A 664 37.36 2.25 -14.79
N GLY A 665 36.66 1.11 -14.67
CA GLY A 665 35.28 0.95 -15.09
C GLY A 665 34.37 1.99 -14.46
N THR A 666 33.43 2.51 -15.24
CA THR A 666 32.43 3.49 -14.76
C THR A 666 31.03 2.97 -15.01
N PRO A 667 30.07 3.22 -14.10
CA PRO A 667 30.19 4.09 -12.92
C PRO A 667 31.04 3.49 -11.79
N TYR A 668 31.76 4.31 -11.01
CA TYR A 668 32.41 3.80 -9.79
C TYR A 668 31.35 3.44 -8.75
N THR A 669 31.58 2.42 -7.93
CA THR A 669 30.69 2.05 -6.83
C THR A 669 30.66 3.16 -5.78
N THR A 670 29.55 3.89 -5.68
CA THR A 670 29.38 4.99 -4.71
C THR A 670 27.97 5.04 -4.10
N PRO A 671 27.47 3.95 -3.50
CA PRO A 671 26.14 3.93 -2.91
C PRO A 671 26.05 4.81 -1.66
N MET A 672 24.83 5.16 -1.23
CA MET A 672 24.60 5.91 0.01
C MET A 672 23.69 5.14 0.96
N VAL A 673 24.18 4.81 2.15
CA VAL A 673 23.47 4.01 3.15
C VAL A 673 23.38 4.76 4.48
N ALA A 674 22.19 4.82 5.07
CA ALA A 674 21.93 5.53 6.31
C ALA A 674 21.13 4.72 7.32
N ASN A 675 21.26 5.04 8.60
CA ASN A 675 20.43 4.49 9.67
C ASN A 675 20.43 2.96 9.68
N VAL A 676 21.60 2.34 9.58
CA VAL A 676 21.69 0.88 9.69
C VAL A 676 22.04 0.44 11.10
N THR A 677 21.64 -0.76 11.48
CA THR A 677 22.08 -1.40 12.72
C THR A 677 22.66 -2.77 12.39
N TYR A 678 23.98 -2.90 12.49
CA TYR A 678 24.68 -4.15 12.27
C TYR A 678 25.13 -4.76 13.59
N LEU A 679 24.62 -5.95 13.89
CA LEU A 679 24.99 -6.76 15.05
C LEU A 679 25.76 -7.99 14.57
N GLY A 680 27.01 -8.12 15.01
CA GLY A 680 27.91 -9.19 14.61
C GLY A 680 27.56 -10.57 15.17
N ASP A 681 28.54 -11.42 15.42
CA ASP A 681 28.38 -12.77 15.98
C ASP A 681 28.15 -12.80 17.51
N GLY A 682 28.46 -11.71 18.22
CA GLY A 682 28.31 -11.56 19.68
C GLY A 682 29.21 -12.46 20.54
N VAL A 683 29.87 -13.44 19.95
CA VAL A 683 30.75 -14.42 20.63
C VAL A 683 32.06 -14.54 19.88
N ALA A 684 33.18 -14.71 20.60
CA ALA A 684 34.46 -14.92 19.92
C ALA A 684 34.37 -16.19 19.07
N ASN A 685 34.39 -16.03 17.74
CA ASN A 685 34.26 -17.12 16.79
C ASN A 685 35.61 -17.44 16.12
N PRO A 686 36.40 -18.39 16.65
CA PRO A 686 37.70 -18.74 16.09
C PRO A 686 37.65 -19.73 14.92
N GLY A 687 36.46 -20.17 14.47
CA GLY A 687 36.34 -21.08 13.32
C GLY A 687 35.17 -20.66 12.41
N GLN A 688 35.30 -20.58 11.09
CA GLN A 688 36.41 -20.85 10.17
C GLN A 688 35.95 -20.38 8.76
N VAL A 689 36.81 -19.85 7.87
CA VAL A 689 36.76 -20.18 6.42
C VAL A 689 38.19 -20.05 5.84
N ASP A 690 38.66 -21.06 5.13
CA ASP A 690 39.92 -20.97 4.35
C ASP A 690 39.69 -19.95 3.22
N GLY A 691 40.22 -18.73 3.34
CA GLY A 691 40.19 -17.74 2.26
C GLY A 691 39.69 -16.38 2.68
N ASP A 692 38.80 -16.32 3.68
CA ASP A 692 38.07 -15.09 3.99
C ASP A 692 38.38 -14.55 5.40
N GLY A 693 38.58 -13.24 5.51
CA GLY A 693 39.09 -12.59 6.71
C GLY A 693 37.96 -12.21 7.67
N SER A 694 38.12 -12.45 8.97
CA SER A 694 37.13 -11.97 9.95
C SER A 694 37.32 -10.47 10.20
N GLN A 695 36.75 -9.61 9.37
CA GLN A 695 36.66 -8.16 9.60
C GLN A 695 35.20 -7.76 9.79
N GLY A 696 34.95 -6.63 10.45
CA GLY A 696 33.60 -6.06 10.53
C GLY A 696 33.14 -5.61 9.15
N LEU A 697 33.62 -4.44 8.70
CA LEU A 697 33.38 -3.93 7.35
C LEU A 697 34.69 -3.90 6.56
N ILE A 698 34.64 -4.27 5.29
CA ILE A 698 35.74 -4.13 4.35
C ILE A 698 35.30 -3.35 3.10
N PHE A 699 36.15 -2.46 2.61
CA PHE A 699 35.99 -1.78 1.31
C PHE A 699 37.24 -2.06 0.46
N ARG A 700 37.07 -2.68 -0.71
CA ARG A 700 38.17 -3.08 -1.59
C ARG A 700 37.82 -2.89 -3.07
N ASP A 701 38.79 -3.16 -3.94
CA ASP A 701 38.62 -3.16 -5.39
C ASP A 701 37.99 -1.83 -5.89
N ASN A 702 38.47 -0.71 -5.33
CA ASN A 702 38.03 0.66 -5.62
C ASN A 702 36.58 1.00 -5.24
N SER A 703 36.02 0.29 -4.26
CA SER A 703 34.72 0.62 -3.68
C SER A 703 34.74 1.96 -2.94
N GLY A 704 33.74 2.78 -3.25
CA GLY A 704 33.39 3.98 -2.52
C GLY A 704 32.23 3.73 -1.57
N GLY A 705 31.37 4.75 -1.44
CA GLY A 705 30.10 4.66 -0.73
C GLY A 705 30.05 5.43 0.58
N VAL A 706 28.84 5.70 1.07
CA VAL A 706 28.63 6.49 2.29
C VAL A 706 27.84 5.69 3.30
N TYR A 707 28.35 5.57 4.52
CA TYR A 707 27.59 5.12 5.69
C TYR A 707 27.38 6.28 6.66
N MET A 708 26.13 6.58 7.02
CA MET A 708 25.82 7.69 7.92
C MET A 708 24.73 7.42 8.96
N ASN A 709 24.90 7.99 10.16
CA ASN A 709 23.93 7.87 11.27
C ASN A 709 23.60 6.39 11.61
N SER A 710 24.62 5.53 11.63
CA SER A 710 24.46 4.08 11.75
C SER A 710 25.10 3.49 13.01
N ILE A 711 24.71 2.27 13.37
CA ILE A 711 25.21 1.50 14.51
C ILE A 711 25.92 0.26 13.98
N PHE A 712 27.14 0.01 14.46
CA PHE A 712 27.91 -1.21 14.22
C PHE A 712 28.41 -1.76 15.55
N GLY A 713 28.22 -3.04 15.82
CA GLY A 713 28.75 -3.63 17.04
C GLY A 713 28.32 -5.04 17.31
N ASP A 714 28.49 -5.46 18.56
CA ASP A 714 28.30 -6.86 18.99
C ASP A 714 29.06 -7.86 18.10
N PHE A 715 30.26 -7.48 17.63
CA PHE A 715 31.08 -8.30 16.73
C PHE A 715 32.39 -8.69 17.42
N LYS A 716 32.55 -9.97 17.71
CA LYS A 716 33.76 -10.50 18.31
C LYS A 716 34.69 -11.10 17.27
N GLY A 717 34.17 -11.81 16.27
CA GLY A 717 34.96 -12.42 15.20
C GLY A 717 36.19 -13.18 15.71
N GLN A 718 37.27 -13.20 14.92
CA GLN A 718 38.55 -13.72 15.38
C GLN A 718 39.29 -12.71 16.28
N PRO A 719 40.16 -13.17 17.20
CA PRO A 719 40.94 -12.28 18.04
C PRO A 719 41.78 -11.26 17.23
N GLY A 720 41.47 -9.98 17.39
CA GLY A 720 42.16 -8.87 16.71
C GLY A 720 41.56 -8.47 15.36
N ALA A 721 40.40 -9.02 15.00
CA ALA A 721 39.58 -8.58 13.87
C ALA A 721 39.30 -7.06 13.94
N PRO A 722 39.69 -6.26 12.93
CA PRO A 722 39.34 -4.85 12.90
C PRO A 722 37.85 -4.65 12.62
N ALA A 723 37.28 -3.56 13.12
CA ALA A 723 35.90 -3.18 12.83
C ALA A 723 35.74 -2.63 11.40
N LEU A 724 36.79 -2.00 10.86
CA LEU A 724 36.80 -1.40 9.53
C LEU A 724 38.16 -1.60 8.85
N THR A 725 38.13 -2.02 7.60
CA THR A 725 39.28 -2.08 6.69
C THR A 725 38.95 -1.36 5.38
N ILE A 726 39.84 -0.48 4.93
CA ILE A 726 39.77 0.16 3.61
C ILE A 726 41.03 -0.23 2.84
N GLU A 727 40.89 -0.84 1.67
CA GLU A 727 42.03 -1.27 0.86
C GLU A 727 42.98 -0.12 0.50
N ASP A 728 44.28 -0.39 0.56
CA ASP A 728 45.39 0.49 0.14
C ASP A 728 46.40 -0.37 -0.63
N VAL A 729 46.13 -0.59 -1.92
CA VAL A 729 47.05 -1.29 -2.82
C VAL A 729 48.17 -0.34 -3.25
N SER A 730 49.39 -0.87 -3.37
CA SER A 730 50.64 -0.09 -3.46
C SER A 730 50.59 1.15 -4.39
N ALA A 731 51.46 2.14 -4.15
CA ALA A 731 51.51 3.42 -4.88
C ALA A 731 51.62 3.37 -6.43
N GLU A 732 51.73 2.19 -7.06
CA GLU A 732 51.68 1.98 -8.51
C GLU A 732 50.27 1.65 -9.06
N ALA A 733 49.28 1.32 -8.21
CA ALA A 733 47.89 1.12 -8.64
C ALA A 733 47.26 2.46 -9.06
N SER A 734 46.45 2.47 -10.13
CA SER A 734 45.82 3.69 -10.66
C SER A 734 44.59 4.13 -9.87
N GLU A 735 43.82 3.21 -9.29
CA GLU A 735 42.59 3.44 -8.50
C GLU A 735 42.53 2.40 -7.35
N ASP A 736 41.92 2.76 -6.20
CA ASP A 736 41.69 1.89 -5.02
C ASP A 736 40.72 2.55 -4.01
N SER A 737 40.23 1.80 -3.02
CA SER A 737 39.23 2.30 -2.06
C SER A 737 39.78 3.42 -1.17
N ARG A 738 41.09 3.42 -0.88
CA ARG A 738 41.76 4.56 -0.25
C ARG A 738 41.65 5.83 -1.08
N LYS A 739 41.83 5.78 -2.40
CA LYS A 739 41.63 6.96 -3.26
C LYS A 739 40.19 7.42 -3.28
N ARG A 740 39.22 6.52 -3.20
CA ARG A 740 37.80 6.90 -2.99
C ARG A 740 37.62 7.65 -1.67
N LEU A 741 38.26 7.19 -0.60
CA LEU A 741 38.28 7.91 0.69
C LEU A 741 38.95 9.28 0.57
N GLU A 742 40.09 9.38 -0.12
CA GLU A 742 40.82 10.66 -0.29
C GLU A 742 40.06 11.64 -1.21
N ALA A 743 39.31 11.13 -2.20
CA ALA A 743 38.46 11.91 -3.10
C ALA A 743 37.16 12.39 -2.42
N GLY A 744 36.73 11.72 -1.34
CA GLY A 744 35.44 11.95 -0.69
C GLY A 744 34.29 11.20 -1.33
N ASP A 745 34.59 10.11 -2.03
CA ASP A 745 33.61 9.17 -2.57
C ASP A 745 33.33 8.00 -1.61
N LEU A 746 34.24 7.74 -0.65
CA LEU A 746 34.04 6.84 0.50
C LEU A 746 33.94 7.66 1.79
N LYS A 747 32.87 7.48 2.58
CA LYS A 747 32.66 8.19 3.86
C LYS A 747 31.97 7.31 4.90
N LEU A 748 32.40 7.40 6.15
CA LEU A 748 31.69 6.85 7.30
C LEU A 748 31.48 7.99 8.30
N LEU A 749 30.24 8.46 8.46
CA LEU A 749 29.93 9.71 9.16
C LEU A 749 28.91 9.52 10.29
N ASN A 750 29.23 10.06 11.47
CA ASN A 750 28.32 10.05 12.63
C ASN A 750 27.77 8.66 13.01
N ASN A 751 28.61 7.63 12.98
CA ASN A 751 28.21 6.26 13.34
C ASN A 751 28.64 5.89 14.77
N PHE A 752 27.90 4.98 15.39
CA PHE A 752 28.18 4.40 16.69
C PHE A 752 28.85 3.04 16.51
N TRP A 753 29.93 2.82 17.27
CA TRP A 753 30.72 1.61 17.28
C TRP A 753 30.76 1.06 18.69
N PHE A 754 30.36 -0.19 18.90
CA PHE A 754 30.34 -0.77 20.24
C PHE A 754 30.70 -2.25 20.28
N ASP A 755 31.25 -2.67 21.41
CA ASP A 755 31.41 -4.06 21.80
C ASP A 755 32.17 -4.97 20.80
N PHE A 756 33.24 -4.45 20.20
CA PHE A 756 34.14 -5.22 19.35
C PHE A 756 35.22 -5.96 20.15
N ALA A 757 35.62 -7.16 19.71
CA ALA A 757 36.74 -7.87 20.36
C ALA A 757 38.10 -7.16 20.23
N ALA A 758 38.28 -6.32 19.20
CA ALA A 758 39.49 -5.50 19.04
C ALA A 758 39.72 -4.56 20.22
N GLY A 759 38.66 -4.11 20.89
CA GLY A 759 38.72 -3.22 22.04
C GLY A 759 37.85 -1.98 21.87
N THR A 760 38.17 -0.93 22.64
CA THR A 760 37.42 0.35 22.66
C THR A 760 38.28 1.55 22.26
N ALA A 761 39.55 1.33 21.92
CA ALA A 761 40.39 2.38 21.36
C ALA A 761 40.16 2.46 19.84
N LEU A 762 40.09 3.68 19.31
CA LEU A 762 39.85 3.87 17.87
C LEU A 762 40.96 3.23 17.03
N GLU A 763 42.19 3.24 17.53
CA GLU A 763 43.32 2.61 16.86
C GLU A 763 43.27 1.08 16.78
N ASP A 764 42.51 0.44 17.68
CA ASP A 764 42.30 -1.01 17.65
C ASP A 764 41.17 -1.36 16.68
N LEU A 765 40.09 -0.58 16.68
CA LEU A 765 38.94 -0.77 15.77
C LEU A 765 39.28 -0.45 14.31
N VAL A 766 40.06 0.60 14.10
CA VAL A 766 40.47 1.11 12.79
C VAL A 766 42.00 1.23 12.77
N PRO A 767 42.73 0.16 12.46
CA PRO A 767 44.20 0.15 12.52
C PRO A 767 44.87 1.16 11.57
N GLN A 768 44.18 1.53 10.50
CA GLN A 768 44.71 2.35 9.41
C GLN A 768 44.68 3.85 9.75
N GLU A 769 45.86 4.44 9.95
CA GLU A 769 45.99 5.85 10.34
C GLU A 769 45.35 6.81 9.32
N PHE A 770 45.47 6.53 8.02
CA PHE A 770 44.92 7.38 6.97
C PHE A 770 43.38 7.48 7.03
N VAL A 771 42.71 6.44 7.52
CA VAL A 771 41.26 6.44 7.76
C VAL A 771 40.93 7.31 8.96
N ARG A 772 41.61 7.09 10.09
CA ARG A 772 41.34 7.79 11.36
C ARG A 772 41.53 9.31 11.28
N ILE A 773 42.46 9.79 10.45
CA ILE A 773 42.71 11.24 10.28
C ILE A 773 41.91 11.86 9.14
N SER A 774 41.17 11.06 8.37
CA SER A 774 40.39 11.55 7.23
C SER A 774 39.19 12.38 7.70
N PRO A 775 38.88 13.52 7.07
CA PRO A 775 37.63 14.23 7.30
C PRO A 775 36.40 13.40 6.89
N ASN A 776 36.58 12.39 6.04
CA ASN A 776 35.52 11.49 5.60
C ASN A 776 35.21 10.36 6.62
N PHE A 777 35.85 10.39 7.79
CA PHE A 777 35.56 9.53 8.94
C PHE A 777 35.04 10.33 10.16
N ALA A 778 34.44 11.51 9.93
CA ALA A 778 34.06 12.44 11.00
C ALA A 778 32.81 12.01 11.79
N GLY A 779 32.72 12.44 13.05
CA GLY A 779 31.53 12.26 13.90
C GLY A 779 31.34 10.87 14.50
N ASN A 780 32.14 9.86 14.10
CA ASN A 780 32.05 8.51 14.66
C ASN A 780 32.31 8.48 16.17
N GLN A 781 31.54 7.67 16.88
CA GLN A 781 31.53 7.54 18.33
C GLN A 781 31.77 6.09 18.74
N ILE A 782 32.66 5.86 19.70
CA ILE A 782 32.86 4.53 20.30
C ILE A 782 32.06 4.51 21.60
N THR A 783 30.79 4.14 21.52
CA THR A 783 29.82 4.24 22.61
C THR A 783 28.73 3.20 22.39
N ASP A 784 28.33 2.52 23.47
CA ASP A 784 27.20 1.61 23.48
C ASP A 784 25.90 2.38 23.17
N PRO A 785 25.18 2.03 22.09
CA PRO A 785 23.93 2.68 21.73
C PRO A 785 22.76 2.33 22.67
N GLN A 786 22.93 1.38 23.60
CA GLN A 786 21.90 0.94 24.54
C GLN A 786 20.64 0.46 23.83
N LEU A 787 20.77 -0.61 23.04
CA LEU A 787 19.62 -1.33 22.48
C LEU A 787 18.82 -2.02 23.60
N ARG A 788 17.51 -2.20 23.42
CA ARG A 788 16.62 -2.80 24.42
C ARG A 788 16.92 -4.28 24.66
N GLY A 789 17.33 -5.01 23.63
CA GLY A 789 17.72 -6.41 23.74
C GLY A 789 18.44 -6.92 22.49
N ILE A 790 19.52 -7.68 22.70
CA ILE A 790 20.20 -8.44 21.66
C ILE A 790 20.13 -9.90 22.07
N SER A 791 19.42 -10.72 21.29
CA SER A 791 19.29 -12.17 21.51
C SER A 791 19.36 -12.88 20.16
N ARG A 792 19.92 -14.09 20.19
CA ARG A 792 19.97 -15.02 19.06
C ARG A 792 19.19 -16.30 19.38
N ASP A 793 18.52 -16.33 20.53
CA ASP A 793 17.68 -17.41 20.99
C ASP A 793 16.20 -17.09 20.67
N THR A 794 15.38 -18.13 20.54
CA THR A 794 13.92 -18.01 20.36
C THR A 794 13.20 -17.71 21.69
N ASP A 795 13.69 -16.70 22.41
CA ASP A 795 13.23 -16.30 23.74
C ASP A 795 12.46 -14.98 23.76
N GLY A 796 12.19 -14.40 22.57
CA GLY A 796 11.62 -13.06 22.42
C GLY A 796 12.55 -11.95 22.89
N GLY A 797 13.83 -12.24 23.14
CA GLY A 797 14.80 -11.32 23.71
C GLY A 797 15.43 -10.34 22.71
N LEU A 798 15.20 -10.52 21.40
CA LEU A 798 15.68 -9.59 20.38
C LEU A 798 14.76 -8.36 20.32
N ASP A 799 15.28 -7.22 20.72
CA ASP A 799 14.63 -5.92 20.61
C ASP A 799 15.67 -4.86 20.19
N PRO A 800 15.88 -4.67 18.87
CA PRO A 800 16.93 -3.79 18.36
C PRO A 800 16.59 -2.30 18.48
N ARG A 801 15.44 -1.96 19.09
CA ARG A 801 15.06 -0.58 19.38
C ARG A 801 16.00 0.06 20.41
N LEU A 802 16.06 1.38 20.38
CA LEU A 802 16.81 2.15 21.37
C LEU A 802 16.09 2.14 22.72
N ALA A 803 16.84 1.95 23.81
CA ALA A 803 16.33 2.24 25.14
C ALA A 803 15.94 3.73 25.28
N ASP A 804 15.13 4.06 26.28
CA ASP A 804 14.60 5.42 26.43
C ASP A 804 15.72 6.45 26.67
N GLU A 805 16.75 6.06 27.42
CA GLU A 805 17.93 6.89 27.73
C GLU A 805 19.11 6.68 26.76
N SER A 806 18.85 6.03 25.61
CA SER A 806 19.89 5.71 24.64
C SER A 806 20.65 6.96 24.16
N PRO A 807 21.99 6.93 24.11
CA PRO A 807 22.78 8.01 23.54
C PRO A 807 22.64 8.15 22.02
N ALA A 808 22.06 7.15 21.34
CA ALA A 808 21.78 7.20 19.90
C ALA A 808 20.46 7.94 19.58
N ARG A 809 19.61 8.18 20.59
CA ARG A 809 18.35 8.91 20.45
C ARG A 809 18.62 10.42 20.35
N GLY A 810 18.09 11.07 19.31
CA GLY A 810 18.34 12.50 19.05
C GLY A 810 19.79 12.83 18.60
N ALA A 811 20.60 11.82 18.28
CA ALA A 811 22.02 11.97 17.97
C ALA A 811 22.34 11.95 16.46
N ALA A 812 21.34 11.80 15.59
CA ALA A 812 21.56 11.85 14.15
C ALA A 812 22.05 13.24 13.72
N ASP A 813 23.07 13.27 12.86
CA ASP A 813 23.44 14.49 12.16
C ASP A 813 22.51 14.63 10.95
N MET A 814 21.45 15.39 11.17
CA MET A 814 20.42 15.65 10.16
C MET A 814 20.97 16.34 8.91
N SER A 815 22.12 17.02 9.00
CA SER A 815 22.72 17.70 7.86
C SER A 815 23.35 16.74 6.84
N LEU A 816 23.55 15.48 7.22
CA LEU A 816 24.05 14.43 6.33
C LEU A 816 22.98 13.89 5.38
N TYR A 817 21.69 14.07 5.69
CA TYR A 817 20.58 13.75 4.79
C TYR A 817 20.47 14.81 3.68
N THR A 818 21.44 14.78 2.76
CA THR A 818 21.50 15.73 1.63
C THR A 818 20.61 15.32 0.46
N ASP A 819 20.24 14.04 0.39
CA ASP A 819 19.29 13.51 -0.57
C ASP A 819 17.91 13.38 0.09
N ALA A 820 16.90 13.85 -0.64
CA ALA A 820 15.49 13.83 -0.27
C ALA A 820 14.89 12.43 -0.08
N TRP A 821 15.52 11.41 -0.66
CA TRP A 821 15.03 10.04 -0.58
C TRP A 821 15.18 9.44 0.83
N PHE A 822 16.15 9.90 1.61
CA PHE A 822 16.33 9.47 2.99
C PHE A 822 15.30 10.12 3.90
N ASP A 823 14.65 9.30 4.71
CA ASP A 823 13.80 9.76 5.79
C ASP A 823 14.66 10.47 6.83
N GLN A 824 14.28 11.71 7.12
CA GLN A 824 14.98 12.55 8.07
C GLN A 824 14.58 12.16 9.49
N VAL A 825 15.41 11.32 10.13
CA VAL A 825 15.16 10.83 11.49
C VAL A 825 16.19 11.35 12.48
N SER A 826 15.75 11.66 13.69
CA SER A 826 16.61 12.25 14.73
C SER A 826 17.53 11.24 15.43
N TYR A 827 17.39 9.95 15.17
CA TYR A 827 18.11 8.88 15.84
C TYR A 827 19.14 8.19 14.94
N VAL A 828 20.17 7.60 15.55
CA VAL A 828 21.20 6.78 14.88
C VAL A 828 20.76 5.31 14.92
N GLY A 829 20.94 4.59 13.81
CA GLY A 829 20.56 3.19 13.67
C GLY A 829 19.18 2.98 13.02
N ALA A 830 18.81 1.71 12.84
CA ALA A 830 17.63 1.30 12.07
C ALA A 830 16.29 1.39 12.83
N PHE A 831 16.33 1.53 14.16
CA PHE A 831 15.15 1.45 15.02
C PHE A 831 15.15 2.58 16.03
N GLU A 832 13.97 3.13 16.31
CA GLU A 832 13.75 4.03 17.45
C GLU A 832 12.74 3.43 18.41
N ASN A 833 11.45 3.64 18.15
CA ASN A 833 10.34 3.19 19.01
C ASN A 833 9.51 2.06 18.39
N LYS A 834 9.39 2.06 17.05
CA LYS A 834 8.68 1.02 16.30
C LYS A 834 9.61 -0.14 16.02
N ASN A 835 9.22 -1.34 16.45
CA ASN A 835 9.90 -2.57 16.02
C ASN A 835 9.24 -3.04 14.72
N TRP A 836 9.81 -2.61 13.59
CA TRP A 836 9.26 -2.91 12.27
C TRP A 836 9.55 -4.34 11.79
N LEU A 837 10.26 -5.17 12.56
CA LEU A 837 10.42 -6.61 12.28
C LEU A 837 9.10 -7.39 12.48
N ARG A 838 8.14 -6.81 13.21
CA ARG A 838 6.92 -7.49 13.64
C ARG A 838 6.02 -7.89 12.47
N GLY A 839 5.42 -9.07 12.59
CA GLY A 839 4.41 -9.61 11.68
C GLY A 839 5.00 -10.42 10.54
N TRP A 840 6.00 -9.88 9.84
CA TRP A 840 6.39 -10.38 8.52
C TRP A 840 7.71 -11.15 8.46
N THR A 841 8.60 -10.95 9.44
CA THR A 841 9.93 -11.58 9.48
C THR A 841 9.89 -12.98 10.09
N ALA A 842 10.82 -13.84 9.68
CA ALA A 842 11.14 -15.11 10.35
C ALA A 842 11.61 -14.86 11.78
N LEU A 843 12.39 -13.79 12.02
CA LEU A 843 12.79 -13.37 13.36
C LEU A 843 11.58 -13.21 14.31
N TYR A 844 10.50 -12.61 13.83
CA TYR A 844 9.26 -12.49 14.60
C TYR A 844 8.48 -13.81 14.66
N ALA A 845 8.23 -14.42 13.51
CA ALA A 845 7.40 -15.63 13.40
C ALA A 845 7.96 -16.82 14.20
N LEU A 846 9.28 -16.95 14.29
CA LEU A 846 9.97 -18.02 15.01
C LEU A 846 10.30 -17.66 16.48
N GLY A 847 9.89 -16.47 16.94
CA GLY A 847 9.99 -16.07 18.34
C GLY A 847 11.35 -15.55 18.80
N TYR A 848 12.22 -15.08 17.89
CA TYR A 848 13.44 -14.36 18.29
C TYR A 848 13.10 -12.94 18.76
N ALA A 849 12.28 -12.22 17.98
CA ALA A 849 11.90 -10.84 18.27
C ALA A 849 10.67 -10.74 19.18
N ASN A 850 10.68 -9.75 20.08
CA ASN A 850 9.60 -9.51 21.04
C ASN A 850 8.24 -9.16 20.38
N SER A 851 7.14 -9.61 20.99
CA SER A 851 5.74 -9.28 20.64
C SER A 851 5.16 -8.04 21.35
N ASP A 852 5.82 -7.50 22.37
CA ASP A 852 5.26 -6.43 23.21
C ASP A 852 5.41 -5.01 22.62
N ASP A 853 4.27 -4.35 22.46
CA ASP A 853 4.18 -2.90 22.28
C ASP A 853 4.21 -2.21 23.65
N PHE A 854 5.32 -1.55 23.98
CA PHE A 854 5.25 -0.41 24.88
C PHE A 854 4.94 0.83 24.05
N VAL A 855 3.66 1.08 23.78
CA VAL A 855 3.19 2.44 23.45
C VAL A 855 2.96 3.14 24.78
N THR A 856 4.02 3.75 25.31
CA THR A 856 3.91 4.75 26.36
C THR A 856 4.56 6.04 25.90
N ASP A 857 4.09 6.59 24.79
CA ASP A 857 4.08 8.04 24.66
C ASP A 857 2.99 8.52 23.71
N ILE A 858 2.30 9.58 24.11
CA ILE A 858 1.49 10.41 23.22
C ILE A 858 2.41 11.58 22.88
N GLU A 859 3.12 11.47 21.76
CA GLU A 859 3.88 12.58 21.16
C GLU A 859 3.15 13.05 19.89
N PRO A 860 3.21 14.34 19.57
CA PRO A 860 2.33 14.99 18.59
C PRO A 860 2.60 14.45 17.19
N GLU A 861 1.55 14.32 16.37
CA GLU A 861 1.64 13.91 14.96
C GLU A 861 2.85 14.57 14.26
N ASN A 862 3.84 13.74 13.92
CA ASN A 862 4.85 14.13 12.93
C ASN A 862 4.12 14.26 11.60
N GLU A 863 4.07 15.47 11.05
CA GLU A 863 3.50 15.76 9.73
C GLU A 863 4.05 14.76 8.70
N VAL A 864 3.16 13.97 8.13
CA VAL A 864 3.45 13.13 6.96
C VAL A 864 3.90 14.06 5.84
N LEU A 865 5.16 13.97 5.45
CA LEU A 865 5.68 14.75 4.33
C LEU A 865 5.04 14.25 3.02
N PRO A 866 4.62 15.16 2.12
CA PRO A 866 4.01 14.77 0.86
C PRO A 866 5.03 14.01 0.00
N VAL A 867 4.60 12.98 -0.73
CA VAL A 867 5.49 12.21 -1.62
C VAL A 867 5.76 12.89 -2.97
N ALA A 868 5.03 13.95 -3.31
CA ALA A 868 5.18 14.70 -4.57
C ALA A 868 5.02 16.22 -4.38
N VAL A 869 5.42 17.00 -5.40
CA VAL A 869 5.19 18.46 -5.42
C VAL A 869 3.72 18.74 -5.66
N GLU A 870 3.07 19.37 -4.68
CA GLU A 870 1.66 19.75 -4.77
C GLU A 870 1.52 21.27 -4.81
N LEU A 871 0.74 21.79 -5.75
CA LEU A 871 0.31 23.19 -5.72
C LEU A 871 -1.18 23.19 -5.34
N LEU A 872 -1.52 23.75 -4.18
CA LEU A 872 -2.88 23.78 -3.66
C LEU A 872 -3.66 24.96 -4.24
N GLN A 873 -4.99 24.88 -4.13
CA GLN A 873 -5.87 25.98 -4.51
C GLN A 873 -5.60 27.19 -3.59
N ASN A 874 -5.48 28.39 -4.15
CA ASN A 874 -5.29 29.58 -3.34
C ASN A 874 -6.52 29.81 -2.46
N TYR A 875 -6.33 30.23 -1.20
CA TYR A 875 -7.41 30.53 -0.28
C TYR A 875 -7.28 31.96 0.27
N PRO A 876 -8.37 32.75 0.30
CA PRO A 876 -9.68 32.46 -0.33
C PRO A 876 -9.62 32.41 -1.88
N ASN A 877 -10.59 31.76 -2.54
CA ASN A 877 -10.81 31.87 -3.99
C ASN A 877 -12.33 31.72 -4.30
N PRO A 878 -13.02 32.72 -4.85
CA PRO A 878 -12.53 34.03 -5.26
C PRO A 878 -11.97 34.87 -4.10
N PHE A 879 -11.04 35.77 -4.38
CA PHE A 879 -10.39 36.61 -3.36
C PHE A 879 -10.53 38.10 -3.64
N ASN A 880 -10.40 38.92 -2.60
CA ASN A 880 -10.44 40.38 -2.69
C ASN A 880 -9.65 41.08 -1.57
N PRO A 881 -8.59 41.86 -1.87
CA PRO A 881 -7.70 41.72 -3.02
C PRO A 881 -6.54 40.75 -2.73
N ALA A 882 -6.51 40.13 -1.54
CA ALA A 882 -5.42 39.25 -1.11
C ALA A 882 -5.86 37.79 -0.98
N THR A 883 -4.97 36.88 -1.34
CA THR A 883 -5.10 35.43 -1.17
C THR A 883 -3.78 34.85 -0.70
N THR A 884 -3.85 33.62 -0.24
CA THR A 884 -2.69 32.80 0.07
C THR A 884 -2.59 31.67 -0.95
N ILE A 885 -1.40 31.43 -1.49
CA ILE A 885 -1.09 30.27 -2.34
C ILE A 885 -0.28 29.29 -1.53
N GLN A 886 -0.81 28.09 -1.35
CA GLN A 886 -0.14 27.02 -0.62
C GLN A 886 0.41 26.00 -1.62
N PHE A 887 1.56 25.41 -1.31
CA PHE A 887 2.15 24.32 -2.07
C PHE A 887 2.94 23.42 -1.12
N ALA A 888 2.95 22.13 -1.36
CA ALA A 888 3.68 21.16 -0.55
C ALA A 888 4.87 20.65 -1.36
N LEU A 889 6.03 20.53 -0.71
CA LEU A 889 7.23 20.03 -1.34
C LEU A 889 7.64 18.70 -0.68
N PRO A 890 7.95 17.66 -1.46
CA PRO A 890 8.38 16.38 -0.89
C PRO A 890 9.76 16.47 -0.24
N TYR A 891 10.53 17.47 -0.66
CA TYR A 891 11.82 17.81 -0.11
C TYR A 891 12.13 19.28 -0.34
N ALA A 892 13.09 19.80 0.41
CA ALA A 892 13.52 21.17 0.26
C ALA A 892 14.10 21.41 -1.15
N GLN A 893 13.55 22.35 -1.90
CA GLN A 893 14.00 22.64 -3.27
C GLN A 893 13.80 24.11 -3.65
N GLN A 894 14.53 24.55 -4.69
CA GLN A 894 14.33 25.87 -5.29
C GLN A 894 13.07 25.88 -6.15
N ILE A 895 12.21 26.86 -5.90
CA ILE A 895 10.99 27.06 -6.67
C ILE A 895 10.94 28.47 -7.28
N THR A 896 10.16 28.59 -8.33
CA THR A 896 9.71 29.88 -8.86
C THR A 896 8.18 29.87 -8.92
N LEU A 897 7.51 30.79 -8.24
CA LEU A 897 6.05 30.93 -8.26
C LEU A 897 5.68 32.23 -8.97
N LYS A 898 4.91 32.13 -10.06
CA LYS A 898 4.53 33.25 -10.92
C LYS A 898 3.02 33.30 -11.14
N VAL A 899 2.50 34.49 -11.40
CA VAL A 899 1.10 34.74 -11.73
C VAL A 899 1.00 35.33 -13.13
N TYR A 900 0.03 34.86 -13.90
CA TYR A 900 -0.26 35.23 -15.28
C TYR A 900 -1.73 35.65 -15.42
N ASP A 901 -2.04 36.56 -16.34
CA ASP A 901 -3.42 36.78 -16.78
C ASP A 901 -3.86 35.72 -17.80
N ILE A 902 -5.15 35.71 -18.17
CA ILE A 902 -5.74 34.72 -19.09
C ILE A 902 -5.12 34.74 -20.50
N THR A 903 -4.37 35.79 -20.87
CA THR A 903 -3.65 35.85 -22.15
C THR A 903 -2.25 35.24 -22.07
N GLY A 904 -1.86 34.73 -20.89
CA GLY A 904 -0.54 34.18 -20.61
C GLY A 904 0.52 35.23 -20.31
N ARG A 905 0.14 36.50 -20.11
CA ARG A 905 1.09 37.56 -19.73
C ARG A 905 1.36 37.49 -18.22
N GLU A 906 2.64 37.44 -17.86
CA GLU A 906 3.09 37.49 -16.45
C GLU A 906 2.67 38.82 -15.81
N VAL A 907 1.97 38.76 -14.69
CA VAL A 907 1.47 39.92 -13.93
C VAL A 907 2.08 40.03 -12.54
N ALA A 908 2.63 38.94 -11.98
CA ALA A 908 3.41 38.97 -10.74
C ALA A 908 4.41 37.79 -10.64
N VAL A 909 5.47 37.98 -9.86
CA VAL A 909 6.40 36.92 -9.44
C VAL A 909 6.42 36.92 -7.92
N LEU A 910 5.97 35.84 -7.32
CA LEU A 910 5.77 35.72 -5.87
C LEU A 910 6.97 35.06 -5.18
N ALA A 911 7.68 34.20 -5.91
CA ALA A 911 8.97 33.65 -5.52
C ALA A 911 9.80 33.40 -6.79
N GLN A 912 11.09 33.73 -6.79
CA GLN A 912 11.97 33.55 -7.95
C GLN A 912 13.26 32.87 -7.52
N ASN A 913 13.42 31.60 -7.89
CA ASN A 913 14.54 30.74 -7.49
C ASN A 913 14.79 30.77 -5.97
N GLN A 914 13.71 30.75 -5.19
CA GLN A 914 13.78 30.77 -3.73
C GLN A 914 13.67 29.33 -3.20
N THR A 915 14.52 28.96 -2.25
CA THR A 915 14.46 27.64 -1.60
C THR A 915 13.40 27.63 -0.52
N PHE A 916 12.51 26.63 -0.57
CA PHE A 916 11.57 26.31 0.50
C PHE A 916 11.86 24.91 1.04
N GLY A 917 11.48 24.64 2.29
CA GLY A 917 11.68 23.34 2.94
C GLY A 917 10.70 22.25 2.46
N ALA A 918 10.92 21.01 2.88
CA ALA A 918 9.93 19.94 2.72
C ALA A 918 8.65 20.26 3.52
N GLY A 919 7.53 19.65 3.15
CA GLY A 919 6.24 19.88 3.78
C GLY A 919 5.51 21.09 3.19
N SER A 920 4.47 21.54 3.91
CA SER A 920 3.56 22.56 3.41
C SER A 920 4.14 23.98 3.48
N GLN A 921 4.06 24.71 2.38
CA GLN A 921 4.59 26.06 2.20
C GLN A 921 3.49 27.01 1.79
N THR A 922 3.62 28.26 2.22
CA THR A 922 2.55 29.26 2.08
C THR A 922 3.13 30.59 1.60
N VAL A 923 2.59 31.14 0.51
CA VAL A 923 2.99 32.43 -0.07
C VAL A 923 1.79 33.34 -0.25
N ALA A 924 1.80 34.51 0.40
CA ALA A 924 0.75 35.50 0.26
C ALA A 924 0.83 36.24 -1.10
N PHE A 925 -0.32 36.54 -1.68
CA PHE A 925 -0.47 37.32 -2.91
C PHE A 925 -1.46 38.47 -2.72
N ASP A 926 -1.00 39.71 -2.89
CA ASP A 926 -1.83 40.92 -2.91
C ASP A 926 -2.02 41.38 -4.36
N ALA A 927 -3.27 41.33 -4.83
CA ALA A 927 -3.67 41.70 -6.18
C ALA A 927 -4.37 43.07 -6.25
N SER A 928 -4.12 43.95 -5.28
CA SER A 928 -4.75 45.28 -5.22
C SER A 928 -4.58 46.12 -6.49
N ASP A 929 -3.49 45.90 -7.25
CA ASP A 929 -3.20 46.61 -8.51
C ASP A 929 -3.74 45.90 -9.77
N LEU A 930 -4.38 44.74 -9.63
CA LEU A 930 -4.93 43.94 -10.73
C LEU A 930 -6.45 44.16 -10.90
N SER A 931 -6.97 44.00 -12.10
CA SER A 931 -8.41 44.10 -12.39
C SER A 931 -9.16 42.80 -12.06
N SER A 932 -10.45 42.86 -11.74
CA SER A 932 -11.24 41.63 -11.53
C SER A 932 -11.18 40.70 -12.74
N GLY A 933 -11.03 39.40 -12.51
CA GLY A 933 -10.85 38.42 -13.57
C GLY A 933 -10.13 37.15 -13.10
N VAL A 934 -9.94 36.23 -14.02
CA VAL A 934 -9.23 34.96 -13.78
C VAL A 934 -7.74 35.15 -14.06
N TYR A 935 -6.92 34.68 -13.12
CA TYR A 935 -5.47 34.62 -13.18
C TYR A 935 -5.01 33.17 -13.05
N ILE A 936 -3.83 32.85 -13.56
CA ILE A 936 -3.20 31.54 -13.44
C ILE A 936 -1.92 31.73 -12.64
N TYR A 937 -1.74 30.96 -11.57
CA TYR A 937 -0.46 30.89 -10.88
C TYR A 937 0.23 29.56 -11.16
N ARG A 938 1.53 29.60 -11.41
CA ARG A 938 2.33 28.44 -11.78
C ARG A 938 3.57 28.37 -10.90
N LEU A 939 3.75 27.21 -10.28
CA LEU A 939 4.92 26.82 -9.53
C LEU A 939 5.85 26.05 -10.46
N PHE A 940 7.08 26.52 -10.58
CA PHE A 940 8.16 25.85 -11.31
C PHE A 940 9.12 25.27 -10.28
N THR A 941 9.39 23.97 -10.39
CA THR A 941 10.30 23.19 -9.56
C THR A 941 11.36 22.52 -10.42
N GLN A 942 12.28 21.76 -9.82
CA GLN A 942 13.26 20.99 -10.60
C GLN A 942 12.61 19.81 -11.33
N SER A 943 11.53 19.25 -10.78
CA SER A 943 10.75 18.14 -11.32
C SER A 943 9.70 18.52 -12.36
N GLY A 944 9.43 19.81 -12.58
CA GLY A 944 8.48 20.27 -13.59
C GLY A 944 7.79 21.58 -13.25
N SER A 945 6.57 21.77 -13.73
CA SER A 945 5.74 22.91 -13.34
C SER A 945 4.28 22.54 -13.17
N VAL A 946 3.69 22.95 -12.06
CA VAL A 946 2.26 22.75 -11.75
C VAL A 946 1.57 24.12 -11.76
N ALA A 947 0.35 24.20 -12.29
CA ALA A 947 -0.38 25.46 -12.37
C ALA A 947 -1.83 25.31 -11.90
N ARG A 948 -2.38 26.38 -11.31
CA ARG A 948 -3.78 26.50 -10.93
C ARG A 948 -4.31 27.87 -11.29
N SER A 949 -5.64 28.02 -11.29
CA SER A 949 -6.32 29.28 -11.56
C SER A 949 -6.88 29.90 -10.30
N MET A 950 -6.97 31.23 -10.26
CA MET A 950 -7.55 32.00 -9.15
C MET A 950 -8.41 33.15 -9.70
N THR A 951 -9.48 33.50 -8.99
CA THR A 951 -10.45 34.50 -9.40
C THR A 951 -10.40 35.70 -8.47
N LEU A 952 -10.01 36.86 -9.00
CA LEU A 952 -10.05 38.13 -8.27
C LEU A 952 -11.40 38.82 -8.51
N ILE A 953 -12.12 39.16 -7.45
CA ILE A 953 -13.36 39.94 -7.51
C ILE A 953 -13.14 41.24 -6.73
N LYS A 954 -13.47 42.39 -7.32
CA LYS A 954 -13.34 43.71 -6.67
C LYS A 954 -14.69 44.32 -6.41
#